data_AF-A0A356FGG9-F1
#
_entry.id   AF-A0A356FGG9-F1
#
_cell.length_a   1.000
_cell.length_b   1.000
_cell.length_c   1.000
_cell.angle_alpha   90.00
_cell.angle_beta   90.00
_cell.angle_gamma   90.00
#
_symmetry.space_group_name_H-M   'P 1'
#
loop_
_entity.id
_entity.type
_entity.pdbx_description
1 polymer ?
#
loop_
_entity_poly.entity_id
_entity_poly.type
_entity_poly.pdbx_seq_one_letter_code
_entity_poly.pdbx_strand_id
1 'polypeptide(L)'
;MRNVFILIMLGDEILEGFAMRKAEVLTILLIVIPVSMASADEGGVDTKTFKSLVKPALQKYCVGCHGPEKQRARLRYDGMAGFRVTDRHLWTKIHEQLSTGEMPPENKPQPSSAEKKKILAWIEKEQRALGAGSTRRLNRRELGSALRDVTGLSVDFAYTIPGDSKVNGFDTGAEALQDAADSVSQVMEVTRRAVAGIRFLEAPPGEILHADLVNVEKNPHKAFDPWKAAGINLGKLPRIPRPGLGALVEPKWPRDRTSSMFSVPLPPDARGLVRVKFSVTSYCAFPEVPNPVLSVKIGGRVIDRREITGPMGLEYQVQVEDAILGKSGLSIGVTPRVEIAYGVKGFENEDRSKPKDLPDGAGLFRPAWDKKKFKTPEQQPRPFVALKHVELEPRYVAAWPPAAWKADIGKLSDTPANARKLLVLWMERAYRRPVKPADPKEFFAFYKKLRAEGMTFDNALRSTFQSVLLSAPFRYLDSTAHEDKVLADHAVASRLSFMLLGAPPDAELRKLAASGQLRNPKVLKAQADRLLGEESSQGSFIRPFVTQWLEMEQPITLVDDRRGKASYRFRRYLQDSMREETYAYIARLLADNRPARELVSSDWTMMNNALARHYGYEGIKGGHLRKVKLRKDDKRGGGIMSHAGIQSMLCWMGDNWVIYRGAWVARHIIDDPPQLPPLEVPELDSTKGDLKYLTPRELMAYHREDPKCSGCHTRLDPIGFAFQNFDISGRWR
;
A
#
# COMPACT_ATOMS: atom_id res chain seq x y z
N MET A 1 -8.40 10.53 -34.76
CA MET A 1 -8.29 11.94 -34.33
C MET A 1 -7.19 12.70 -35.08
N ARG A 2 -7.15 12.62 -36.43
CA ARG A 2 -6.19 13.39 -37.25
C ARG A 2 -6.87 14.35 -38.24
N ASN A 3 -8.19 14.24 -38.40
CA ASN A 3 -9.00 15.09 -39.29
C ASN A 3 -9.82 16.16 -38.56
N VAL A 4 -9.73 16.25 -37.22
CA VAL A 4 -10.43 17.28 -36.43
C VAL A 4 -9.53 18.49 -36.14
N PHE A 5 -8.20 18.31 -36.17
CA PHE A 5 -7.24 19.40 -35.92
C PHE A 5 -6.95 20.28 -37.15
N ILE A 6 -7.25 19.82 -38.37
CA ILE A 6 -7.08 20.61 -39.60
C ILE A 6 -8.26 21.57 -39.82
N LEU A 7 -9.44 21.28 -39.25
CA LEU A 7 -10.64 22.11 -39.41
C LEU A 7 -10.66 23.33 -38.47
N ILE A 8 -9.92 23.30 -37.37
CA ILE A 8 -9.86 24.39 -36.39
C ILE A 8 -8.80 25.44 -36.79
N MET A 9 -7.75 25.04 -37.51
CA MET A 9 -6.67 25.95 -37.94
C MET A 9 -6.99 26.75 -39.22
N LEU A 10 -8.03 26.37 -39.97
CA LEU A 10 -8.51 27.11 -41.15
C LEU A 10 -9.68 28.05 -40.86
N GLY A 11 -10.15 28.10 -39.61
CA GLY A 11 -11.29 28.92 -39.20
C GLY A 11 -10.95 30.37 -38.82
N ASP A 12 -9.69 30.67 -38.54
CA ASP A 12 -9.26 32.00 -38.09
C ASP A 12 -8.80 32.93 -39.22
N GLU A 13 -8.68 32.44 -40.47
CA GLU A 13 -8.30 33.27 -41.64
C GLU A 13 -9.48 33.66 -42.56
N ILE A 14 -10.72 33.28 -42.25
CA ILE A 14 -11.92 33.63 -43.04
C ILE A 14 -12.97 34.32 -42.17
N LEU A 15 -12.54 35.33 -41.41
CA LEU A 15 -13.44 36.24 -40.68
C LEU A 15 -13.08 37.72 -40.88
N GLU A 16 -12.59 38.08 -42.06
CA GLU A 16 -12.68 39.45 -42.57
C GLU A 16 -13.56 39.49 -43.82
N GLY A 17 -14.68 40.17 -43.72
CA GLY A 17 -15.57 40.44 -44.85
C GLY A 17 -16.79 39.52 -44.90
N PHE A 18 -17.89 40.01 -44.32
CA PHE A 18 -19.26 39.98 -44.85
C PHE A 18 -20.26 39.98 -43.69
N ALA A 19 -20.93 41.12 -43.53
CA ALA A 19 -22.01 41.31 -42.59
C ALA A 19 -23.26 40.56 -43.08
N MET A 20 -23.65 39.49 -42.40
CA MET A 20 -25.00 38.93 -42.48
C MET A 20 -25.51 38.52 -41.10
N ARG A 21 -26.82 38.75 -40.89
CA ARG A 21 -27.52 38.74 -39.61
C ARG A 21 -27.58 37.34 -38.98
N LYS A 22 -27.27 37.28 -37.67
CA LYS A 22 -27.23 36.08 -36.80
C LYS A 22 -28.54 35.29 -36.62
N ALA A 23 -29.60 35.56 -37.39
CA ALA A 23 -30.93 35.00 -37.10
C ALA A 23 -31.38 33.85 -38.03
N GLU A 24 -30.69 33.57 -39.15
CA GLU A 24 -31.20 32.61 -40.15
C GLU A 24 -30.34 31.34 -40.34
N VAL A 25 -29.18 31.23 -39.70
CA VAL A 25 -28.31 30.03 -39.79
C VAL A 25 -28.73 28.94 -38.79
N LEU A 26 -29.62 29.23 -37.83
CA LEU A 26 -29.99 28.28 -36.77
C LEU A 26 -31.13 27.31 -37.15
N THR A 27 -31.77 27.46 -38.31
CA THR A 27 -33.00 26.69 -38.64
C THR A 27 -32.79 25.59 -39.68
N ILE A 28 -31.63 25.49 -40.34
CA ILE A 28 -31.38 24.51 -41.42
C ILE A 28 -30.37 23.40 -41.02
N LEU A 29 -29.90 23.37 -39.76
CA LEU A 29 -29.04 22.29 -39.25
C LEU A 29 -29.75 21.35 -38.25
N LEU A 30 -31.06 21.13 -38.44
CA LEU A 30 -31.89 20.30 -37.56
C LEU A 30 -32.57 19.11 -38.27
N ILE A 31 -32.22 18.83 -39.53
CA ILE A 31 -32.78 17.70 -40.27
C ILE A 31 -31.63 16.94 -40.95
N VAL A 32 -31.57 15.62 -40.72
CA VAL A 32 -30.66 14.62 -41.30
C VAL A 32 -29.31 14.38 -40.60
N ILE A 33 -29.35 13.87 -39.36
CA ILE A 33 -28.47 12.77 -38.93
C ILE A 33 -29.33 11.82 -38.07
N PRO A 34 -29.54 10.55 -38.45
CA PRO A 34 -30.08 9.58 -37.51
C PRO A 34 -28.96 9.25 -36.53
N VAL A 35 -28.95 9.94 -35.38
CA VAL A 35 -28.24 9.46 -34.21
C VAL A 35 -28.97 8.19 -33.79
N SER A 36 -28.36 7.03 -34.03
CA SER A 36 -28.68 5.82 -33.27
C SER A 36 -28.32 6.11 -31.81
N MET A 37 -29.25 6.74 -31.09
CA MET A 37 -29.30 6.69 -29.65
C MET A 37 -29.67 5.25 -29.31
N ALA A 38 -28.65 4.40 -29.14
CA ALA A 38 -28.82 3.29 -28.22
C ALA A 38 -29.12 3.94 -26.87
N SER A 39 -30.37 3.89 -26.42
CA SER A 39 -30.72 4.27 -25.07
C SER A 39 -29.91 3.37 -24.14
N ALA A 40 -28.90 3.94 -23.48
CA ALA A 40 -28.47 3.40 -22.21
C ALA A 40 -29.71 3.50 -21.31
N ASP A 41 -30.35 2.36 -21.10
CA ASP A 41 -31.53 2.22 -20.24
C ASP A 41 -31.16 2.79 -18.87
N GLU A 42 -31.89 3.82 -18.44
CA GLU A 42 -31.64 4.53 -17.19
C GLU A 42 -31.68 3.55 -16.00
N GLY A 43 -30.76 3.74 -15.04
CA GLY A 43 -30.45 2.83 -13.94
C GLY A 43 -31.54 2.64 -12.89
N GLY A 44 -32.66 2.01 -13.27
CA GLY A 44 -33.64 1.43 -12.35
C GLY A 44 -33.35 -0.05 -12.06
N VAL A 45 -33.63 -0.50 -10.83
CA VAL A 45 -33.57 -1.93 -10.46
C VAL A 45 -34.52 -2.73 -11.35
N ASP A 46 -34.07 -3.85 -11.94
CA ASP A 46 -34.90 -4.72 -12.78
C ASP A 46 -35.92 -5.50 -11.92
N THR A 47 -36.95 -4.78 -11.51
CA THR A 47 -38.06 -5.28 -10.69
C THR A 47 -38.95 -6.26 -11.42
N LYS A 48 -38.98 -6.20 -12.76
CA LYS A 48 -39.76 -7.12 -13.60
C LYS A 48 -39.16 -8.53 -13.53
N THR A 49 -37.87 -8.66 -13.80
CA THR A 49 -37.16 -9.95 -13.70
C THR A 49 -37.13 -10.46 -12.26
N PHE A 50 -36.99 -9.56 -11.27
CA PHE A 50 -37.09 -9.94 -9.87
C PHE A 50 -38.44 -10.61 -9.54
N LYS A 51 -39.56 -9.98 -9.92
CA LYS A 51 -40.91 -10.50 -9.63
C LYS A 51 -41.21 -11.79 -10.38
N SER A 52 -40.80 -11.91 -11.64
CA SER A 52 -41.16 -13.06 -12.49
C SER A 52 -40.26 -14.29 -12.31
N LEU A 53 -39.01 -14.12 -11.87
CA LEU A 53 -38.02 -15.19 -11.81
C LEU A 53 -37.40 -15.34 -10.42
N VAL A 54 -36.81 -14.26 -9.89
CA VAL A 54 -35.94 -14.35 -8.71
C VAL A 54 -36.73 -14.57 -7.42
N LYS A 55 -37.83 -13.83 -7.22
CA LYS A 55 -38.68 -13.96 -6.03
C LYS A 55 -39.32 -15.34 -5.93
N PRO A 56 -39.92 -15.92 -6.99
CA PRO A 56 -40.37 -17.31 -6.98
C PRO A 56 -39.25 -18.32 -6.65
N ALA A 57 -38.04 -18.11 -7.20
CA ALA A 57 -36.90 -18.98 -6.91
C ALA A 57 -36.48 -18.91 -5.43
N LEU A 58 -36.39 -17.71 -4.84
CA LEU A 58 -36.11 -17.55 -3.40
C LEU A 58 -37.14 -18.27 -2.54
N GLN A 59 -38.44 -18.13 -2.87
CA GLN A 59 -39.52 -18.79 -2.14
C GLN A 59 -39.42 -20.31 -2.22
N LYS A 60 -39.14 -20.85 -3.41
CA LYS A 60 -39.08 -22.29 -3.67
C LYS A 60 -37.83 -22.95 -3.08
N TYR A 61 -36.67 -22.30 -3.19
CA TYR A 61 -35.38 -22.92 -2.93
C TYR A 61 -34.72 -22.47 -1.62
N CYS A 62 -35.05 -21.28 -1.12
CA CYS A 62 -34.27 -20.66 -0.03
C CYS A 62 -35.11 -20.43 1.24
N VAL A 63 -36.34 -19.93 1.12
CA VAL A 63 -37.18 -19.50 2.26
C VAL A 63 -37.52 -20.66 3.21
N GLY A 64 -37.60 -21.90 2.75
CA GLY A 64 -37.85 -23.05 3.62
C GLY A 64 -36.78 -23.29 4.70
N CYS A 65 -35.55 -22.80 4.50
CA CYS A 65 -34.45 -22.87 5.48
C CYS A 65 -33.94 -21.50 5.95
N HIS A 66 -34.26 -20.43 5.22
CA HIS A 66 -33.87 -19.04 5.45
C HIS A 66 -35.09 -18.11 5.43
N GLY A 67 -36.14 -18.51 6.15
CA GLY A 67 -37.43 -17.83 6.23
C GLY A 67 -37.83 -17.53 7.68
N PRO A 68 -39.10 -17.15 7.92
CA PRO A 68 -39.54 -16.79 9.26
C PRO A 68 -39.45 -17.95 10.25
N GLU A 69 -39.73 -19.18 9.81
CA GLU A 69 -39.75 -20.38 10.67
C GLU A 69 -38.36 -20.98 10.92
N LYS A 70 -37.47 -20.94 9.93
CA LYS A 70 -36.11 -21.50 10.01
C LYS A 70 -35.12 -20.48 9.49
N GLN A 71 -34.12 -20.16 10.31
CA GLN A 71 -33.13 -19.11 10.04
C GLN A 71 -31.72 -19.71 10.08
N ARG A 72 -31.44 -20.67 9.20
CA ARG A 72 -30.10 -21.26 9.10
C ARG A 72 -29.07 -20.17 8.78
N ALA A 73 -27.93 -20.22 9.45
CA ALA A 73 -26.90 -19.19 9.43
C ALA A 73 -27.41 -17.76 9.77
N ARG A 74 -28.56 -17.64 10.46
CA ARG A 74 -29.23 -16.37 10.81
C ARG A 74 -29.57 -15.50 9.58
N LEU A 75 -29.80 -16.12 8.43
CA LEU A 75 -30.17 -15.45 7.19
C LEU A 75 -31.69 -15.55 6.95
N ARG A 76 -32.27 -14.48 6.40
CA ARG A 76 -33.67 -14.40 6.01
C ARG A 76 -33.81 -13.77 4.62
N TYR A 77 -34.54 -14.43 3.73
CA TYR A 77 -34.77 -13.97 2.35
C TYR A 77 -36.24 -13.67 2.05
N ASP A 78 -37.15 -13.98 2.97
CA ASP A 78 -38.59 -13.74 2.82
C ASP A 78 -38.96 -12.25 2.76
N GLY A 79 -38.16 -11.38 3.39
CA GLY A 79 -38.35 -9.93 3.39
C GLY A 79 -37.79 -9.21 2.16
N MET A 80 -37.15 -9.91 1.23
CA MET A 80 -36.51 -9.28 0.07
C MET A 80 -37.55 -8.89 -0.97
N ALA A 81 -37.65 -7.58 -1.27
CA ALA A 81 -38.62 -7.02 -2.21
C ALA A 81 -38.03 -6.60 -3.57
N GLY A 82 -36.72 -6.79 -3.76
CA GLY A 82 -35.97 -6.44 -4.96
C GLY A 82 -34.48 -6.35 -4.67
N PHE A 83 -33.70 -5.86 -5.63
CA PHE A 83 -32.32 -5.49 -5.36
C PHE A 83 -32.28 -4.15 -4.62
N ARG A 84 -31.67 -4.11 -3.43
CA ARG A 84 -31.44 -2.88 -2.66
C ARG A 84 -29.97 -2.82 -2.27
N VAL A 85 -29.41 -1.61 -2.24
CA VAL A 85 -28.00 -1.40 -1.84
C VAL A 85 -27.72 -1.96 -0.45
N THR A 86 -28.67 -1.81 0.49
CA THR A 86 -28.58 -2.37 1.86
C THR A 86 -28.46 -3.89 1.88
N ASP A 87 -29.05 -4.56 0.88
CA ASP A 87 -29.17 -6.01 0.79
C ASP A 87 -28.09 -6.60 -0.13
N ARG A 88 -27.18 -5.76 -0.68
CA ARG A 88 -26.11 -6.18 -1.61
C ARG A 88 -25.32 -7.36 -1.07
N HIS A 89 -24.96 -7.33 0.21
CA HIS A 89 -24.21 -8.42 0.86
C HIS A 89 -24.98 -9.76 0.90
N LEU A 90 -26.32 -9.73 1.01
CA LEU A 90 -27.15 -10.93 0.93
C LEU A 90 -27.19 -11.46 -0.50
N TRP A 91 -27.30 -10.56 -1.48
CA TRP A 91 -27.25 -10.92 -2.90
C TRP A 91 -25.90 -11.53 -3.31
N THR A 92 -24.78 -11.03 -2.77
CA THR A 92 -23.46 -11.64 -2.96
C THR A 92 -23.40 -13.05 -2.38
N LYS A 93 -23.92 -13.27 -1.16
CA LYS A 93 -23.99 -14.62 -0.56
C LYS A 93 -24.88 -15.58 -1.36
N ILE A 94 -26.01 -15.10 -1.88
CA ILE A 94 -26.89 -15.89 -2.74
C ILE A 94 -26.16 -16.27 -4.03
N HIS A 95 -25.44 -15.33 -4.65
CA HIS A 95 -24.64 -15.59 -5.85
C HIS A 95 -23.55 -16.64 -5.58
N GLU A 96 -22.79 -16.51 -4.49
CA GLU A 96 -21.76 -17.46 -4.07
C GLU A 96 -22.33 -18.87 -3.91
N GLN A 97 -23.31 -19.03 -3.03
CA GLN A 97 -23.85 -20.35 -2.69
C GLN A 97 -24.56 -21.01 -3.87
N LEU A 98 -25.22 -20.23 -4.72
CA LEU A 98 -25.79 -20.74 -5.97
C LEU A 98 -24.69 -21.10 -6.96
N SER A 99 -23.66 -20.28 -7.15
CA SER A 99 -22.59 -20.51 -8.14
C SER A 99 -21.76 -21.74 -7.81
N THR A 100 -21.35 -21.92 -6.55
CA THR A 100 -20.64 -23.10 -6.04
C THR A 100 -21.53 -24.35 -5.97
N GLY A 101 -22.85 -24.18 -5.99
CA GLY A 101 -23.80 -25.29 -5.90
C GLY A 101 -23.97 -25.84 -4.48
N GLU A 102 -23.43 -25.14 -3.47
CA GLU A 102 -23.59 -25.50 -2.06
C GLU A 102 -25.03 -25.31 -1.56
N MET A 103 -25.79 -24.40 -2.20
CA MET A 103 -27.20 -24.20 -1.92
C MET A 103 -28.06 -24.30 -3.19
N PRO A 104 -29.27 -24.88 -3.09
CA PRO A 104 -29.80 -25.61 -1.92
C PRO A 104 -28.98 -26.87 -1.57
N PRO A 105 -29.04 -27.40 -0.33
CA PRO A 105 -28.32 -28.63 0.02
C PRO A 105 -28.76 -29.81 -0.85
N GLU A 106 -27.90 -30.82 -1.04
CA GLU A 106 -28.15 -31.97 -1.94
C GLU A 106 -29.54 -32.62 -1.74
N ASN A 107 -30.02 -32.68 -0.49
CA ASN A 107 -31.31 -33.26 -0.12
C ASN A 107 -32.53 -32.31 -0.32
N LYS A 108 -32.37 -31.22 -1.06
CA LYS A 108 -33.42 -30.23 -1.34
C LYS A 108 -33.59 -30.00 -2.83
N PRO A 109 -34.78 -29.53 -3.28
CA PRO A 109 -35.01 -29.21 -4.68
C PRO A 109 -33.95 -28.23 -5.21
N GLN A 110 -33.37 -28.54 -6.36
CA GLN A 110 -32.34 -27.73 -7.00
C GLN A 110 -32.95 -26.85 -8.11
N PRO A 111 -32.41 -25.65 -8.37
CA PRO A 111 -32.73 -24.89 -9.57
C PRO A 111 -32.14 -25.59 -10.81
N SER A 112 -32.80 -25.47 -11.95
CA SER A 112 -32.23 -25.95 -13.22
C SER A 112 -31.01 -25.12 -13.62
N SER A 113 -30.08 -25.68 -14.41
CA SER A 113 -28.88 -24.95 -14.87
C SER A 113 -29.23 -23.64 -15.61
N ALA A 114 -30.32 -23.64 -16.38
CA ALA A 114 -30.81 -22.46 -17.10
C ALA A 114 -31.39 -21.40 -16.16
N GLU A 115 -32.13 -21.82 -15.13
CA GLU A 115 -32.70 -20.94 -14.10
C GLU A 115 -31.60 -20.33 -13.22
N LYS A 116 -30.66 -21.16 -12.76
CA LYS A 116 -29.46 -20.73 -12.01
C LYS A 116 -28.68 -19.67 -12.79
N LYS A 117 -28.39 -19.91 -14.08
CA LYS A 117 -27.67 -18.94 -14.92
C LYS A 117 -28.40 -17.59 -15.03
N LYS A 118 -29.72 -17.59 -15.20
CA LYS A 118 -30.51 -16.35 -15.29
C LYS A 118 -30.56 -15.59 -13.96
N ILE A 119 -30.65 -16.29 -12.84
CA ILE A 119 -30.62 -15.68 -11.51
C ILE A 119 -29.25 -15.03 -11.25
N LEU A 120 -28.15 -15.75 -11.51
CA LEU A 120 -26.79 -15.22 -11.34
C LEU A 120 -26.55 -14.01 -12.23
N ALA A 121 -26.94 -14.07 -13.51
CA ALA A 121 -26.81 -12.96 -14.45
C ALA A 121 -27.62 -11.72 -14.02
N TRP A 122 -28.82 -11.92 -13.45
CA TRP A 122 -29.60 -10.81 -12.90
C TRP A 122 -28.88 -10.19 -11.69
N ILE A 123 -28.40 -11.00 -10.74
CA ILE A 123 -27.67 -10.50 -9.57
C ILE A 123 -26.43 -9.70 -10.01
N GLU A 124 -25.65 -10.20 -10.97
CA GLU A 124 -24.48 -9.52 -11.51
C GLU A 124 -24.82 -8.22 -12.24
N LYS A 125 -25.91 -8.20 -13.02
CA LYS A 125 -26.39 -7.01 -13.71
C LYS A 125 -26.78 -5.93 -12.70
N GLU A 126 -27.58 -6.26 -11.70
CA GLU A 126 -28.02 -5.33 -10.66
C GLU A 126 -26.84 -4.82 -9.82
N GLN A 127 -25.88 -5.69 -9.51
CA GLN A 127 -24.64 -5.30 -8.83
C GLN A 127 -23.80 -4.34 -9.67
N ARG A 128 -23.71 -4.55 -10.99
CA ARG A 128 -22.99 -3.69 -11.95
C ARG A 128 -23.70 -2.35 -12.20
N ALA A 129 -25.03 -2.34 -12.30
CA ALA A 129 -25.82 -1.14 -12.54
C ALA A 129 -25.66 -0.10 -11.42
N LEU A 130 -25.37 -0.55 -10.20
CA LEU A 130 -25.03 0.30 -9.06
C LEU A 130 -23.64 0.97 -9.16
N GLY A 131 -22.82 0.56 -10.14
CA GLY A 131 -21.40 0.87 -10.28
C GLY A 131 -21.05 2.25 -10.83
N ALA A 132 -21.99 2.98 -11.44
CA ALA A 132 -21.76 4.38 -11.80
C ALA A 132 -22.12 5.29 -10.60
N GLY A 133 -21.19 5.44 -9.66
CA GLY A 133 -21.16 6.60 -8.73
C GLY A 133 -21.85 6.51 -7.37
N SER A 134 -22.40 5.36 -6.93
CA SER A 134 -23.17 5.33 -5.65
C SER A 134 -22.38 4.88 -4.41
N THR A 135 -21.53 3.85 -4.50
CA THR A 135 -20.78 3.32 -3.33
C THR A 135 -19.49 2.64 -3.77
N ARG A 136 -18.35 3.04 -3.18
CA ARG A 136 -17.03 2.43 -3.43
C ARG A 136 -16.61 1.65 -2.20
N ARG A 137 -16.23 0.37 -2.34
CA ARG A 137 -15.65 -0.40 -1.23
C ARG A 137 -14.28 0.18 -0.86
N LEU A 138 -13.89 0.08 0.41
CA LEU A 138 -12.50 0.29 0.81
C LEU A 138 -11.63 -0.79 0.16
N ASN A 139 -10.55 -0.39 -0.52
CA ASN A 139 -9.55 -1.34 -1.00
C ASN A 139 -8.76 -1.95 0.17
N ARG A 140 -7.87 -2.92 -0.09
CA ARG A 140 -7.10 -3.64 0.93
C ARG A 140 -6.35 -2.70 1.88
N ARG A 141 -5.65 -1.69 1.34
CA ARG A 141 -4.87 -0.75 2.14
C ARG A 141 -5.77 0.13 3.02
N GLU A 142 -6.84 0.64 2.44
CA GLU A 142 -7.81 1.50 3.11
C GLU A 142 -8.57 0.74 4.20
N LEU A 143 -8.93 -0.52 3.96
CA LEU A 143 -9.50 -1.43 4.96
C LEU A 143 -8.54 -1.62 6.13
N GLY A 144 -7.26 -1.89 5.85
CA GLY A 144 -6.21 -1.99 6.86
C GLY A 144 -6.10 -0.71 7.71
N SER A 145 -6.09 0.46 7.07
CA SER A 145 -6.07 1.76 7.75
C SER A 145 -7.33 2.01 8.58
N ALA A 146 -8.51 1.65 8.07
CA ALA A 146 -9.77 1.77 8.80
C ALA A 146 -9.81 0.86 10.04
N LEU A 147 -9.25 -0.35 9.95
CA LEU A 147 -9.12 -1.26 11.10
C LEU A 147 -8.14 -0.71 12.14
N ARG A 148 -7.00 -0.12 11.72
CA ARG A 148 -6.08 0.57 12.64
C ARG A 148 -6.75 1.74 13.35
N ASP A 149 -7.49 2.57 12.63
CA ASP A 149 -8.17 3.73 13.20
C ASP A 149 -9.27 3.34 14.20
N VAL A 150 -10.11 2.35 13.89
CA VAL A 150 -11.21 1.95 14.78
C VAL A 150 -10.72 1.21 16.03
N THR A 151 -9.65 0.43 15.92
CA THR A 151 -9.07 -0.33 17.04
C THR A 151 -8.05 0.47 17.85
N GLY A 152 -7.37 1.45 17.25
CA GLY A 152 -6.20 2.11 17.83
C GLY A 152 -4.92 1.27 17.80
N LEU A 153 -4.92 0.13 17.10
CA LEU A 153 -3.75 -0.74 16.94
C LEU A 153 -2.92 -0.31 15.72
N SER A 154 -1.63 -0.59 15.73
CA SER A 154 -0.72 -0.27 14.62
C SER A 154 -0.58 -1.40 13.58
N VAL A 155 -1.33 -2.49 13.75
CA VAL A 155 -1.22 -3.72 12.95
C VAL A 155 -1.93 -3.56 11.60
N ASP A 156 -1.30 -3.98 10.50
CA ASP A 156 -1.98 -4.11 9.21
C ASP A 156 -2.72 -5.45 9.08
N PHE A 157 -3.91 -5.54 9.67
CA PHE A 157 -4.72 -6.76 9.65
C PHE A 157 -5.08 -7.22 8.23
N ALA A 158 -5.14 -6.30 7.27
CA ALA A 158 -5.45 -6.59 5.86
C ALA A 158 -4.22 -7.01 5.04
N TYR A 159 -3.05 -7.22 5.66
CA TYR A 159 -1.81 -7.55 4.96
C TYR A 159 -1.88 -8.85 4.16
N THR A 160 -2.56 -9.87 4.69
CA THR A 160 -2.65 -11.21 4.08
C THR A 160 -3.74 -11.34 3.03
N ILE A 161 -4.60 -10.32 2.90
CA ILE A 161 -5.60 -10.26 1.84
C ILE A 161 -4.86 -10.01 0.52
N PRO A 162 -5.19 -10.72 -0.58
CA PRO A 162 -4.66 -10.42 -1.90
C PRO A 162 -4.89 -8.95 -2.30
N GLY A 163 -3.98 -8.39 -3.09
CA GLY A 163 -4.15 -7.05 -3.64
C GLY A 163 -5.39 -6.95 -4.54
N ASP A 164 -6.04 -5.80 -4.53
CA ASP A 164 -7.18 -5.54 -5.42
C ASP A 164 -6.71 -5.38 -6.88
N SER A 165 -7.61 -5.68 -7.81
CA SER A 165 -7.37 -5.44 -9.23
C SER A 165 -7.28 -3.92 -9.51
N LYS A 166 -6.46 -3.56 -10.50
CA LYS A 166 -6.24 -2.17 -10.89
C LYS A 166 -7.13 -1.76 -12.06
N VAL A 167 -7.68 -0.55 -12.01
CA VAL A 167 -8.33 0.15 -13.15
C VAL A 167 -7.43 1.32 -13.52
N ASN A 168 -7.03 1.43 -14.78
CA ASN A 168 -6.11 2.49 -15.26
C ASN A 168 -4.83 2.61 -14.39
N GLY A 169 -4.31 1.48 -13.90
CA GLY A 169 -3.13 1.43 -13.06
C GLY A 169 -3.37 1.62 -11.54
N PHE A 170 -4.59 1.96 -11.10
CA PHE A 170 -4.89 2.24 -9.70
C PHE A 170 -5.89 1.26 -9.09
N ASP A 171 -5.66 0.87 -7.84
CA ASP A 171 -6.49 -0.04 -7.05
C ASP A 171 -7.67 0.64 -6.31
N THR A 172 -8.02 1.86 -6.74
CA THR A 172 -9.13 2.64 -6.19
C THR A 172 -10.33 2.70 -7.13
N GLY A 173 -10.24 2.11 -8.33
CA GLY A 173 -11.34 2.05 -9.30
C GLY A 173 -12.51 1.22 -8.78
N ALA A 174 -13.71 1.80 -8.75
CA ALA A 174 -14.89 1.15 -8.19
C ALA A 174 -15.28 -0.13 -8.96
N GLU A 175 -14.97 -0.18 -10.26
CA GLU A 175 -15.25 -1.28 -11.17
C GLU A 175 -14.49 -2.55 -10.80
N ALA A 176 -13.25 -2.40 -10.28
CA ALA A 176 -12.39 -3.51 -9.87
C ALA A 176 -12.57 -3.93 -8.42
N LEU A 177 -13.30 -3.16 -7.61
CA LEU A 177 -13.49 -3.39 -6.17
C LEU A 177 -14.77 -4.17 -5.87
N GLN A 178 -14.96 -5.31 -6.54
CA GLN A 178 -16.09 -6.21 -6.31
C GLN A 178 -15.83 -7.17 -5.13
N ASP A 179 -16.87 -7.50 -4.37
CA ASP A 179 -16.81 -8.49 -3.28
C ASP A 179 -16.85 -9.91 -3.87
N ALA A 180 -15.73 -10.63 -3.86
CA ALA A 180 -15.68 -12.06 -4.13
C ALA A 180 -15.91 -12.88 -2.85
N ALA A 181 -16.41 -14.11 -2.98
CA ALA A 181 -16.61 -15.08 -1.88
C ALA A 181 -15.38 -15.22 -0.96
N ASP A 182 -14.20 -15.46 -1.56
CA ASP A 182 -12.94 -15.57 -0.84
C ASP A 182 -12.58 -14.28 -0.07
N SER A 183 -12.98 -13.12 -0.59
CA SER A 183 -12.78 -11.82 0.06
C SER A 183 -13.65 -11.69 1.31
N VAL A 184 -14.88 -12.22 1.32
CA VAL A 184 -15.76 -12.15 2.51
C VAL A 184 -15.19 -12.96 3.67
N SER A 185 -14.73 -14.19 3.40
CA SER A 185 -14.11 -15.04 4.42
C SER A 185 -12.84 -14.40 4.99
N GLN A 186 -12.01 -13.81 4.13
CA GLN A 186 -10.83 -13.04 4.55
C GLN A 186 -11.21 -11.81 5.39
N VAL A 187 -12.21 -11.05 4.97
CA VAL A 187 -12.71 -9.88 5.73
C VAL A 187 -13.24 -10.32 7.10
N MET A 188 -13.95 -11.44 7.19
CA MET A 188 -14.40 -12.01 8.46
C MET A 188 -13.22 -12.35 9.38
N GLU A 189 -12.17 -12.96 8.85
CA GLU A 189 -11.00 -13.32 9.63
C GLU A 189 -10.20 -12.09 10.11
N VAL A 190 -9.93 -11.11 9.23
CA VAL A 190 -9.17 -9.92 9.63
C VAL A 190 -9.95 -9.04 10.61
N THR A 191 -11.28 -8.95 10.48
CA THR A 191 -12.13 -8.22 11.44
C THR A 191 -12.20 -8.95 12.77
N ARG A 192 -12.24 -10.30 12.78
CA ARG A 192 -12.13 -11.10 14.01
C ARG A 192 -10.81 -10.82 14.73
N ARG A 193 -9.68 -10.83 14.02
CA ARG A 193 -8.36 -10.52 14.57
C ARG A 193 -8.29 -9.11 15.15
N ALA A 194 -8.85 -8.13 14.44
CA ALA A 194 -8.89 -6.74 14.87
C ALA A 194 -9.61 -6.57 16.21
N VAL A 195 -10.80 -7.18 16.39
CA VAL A 195 -11.53 -7.10 17.67
C VAL A 195 -10.91 -7.98 18.77
N ALA A 196 -10.24 -9.07 18.42
CA ALA A 196 -9.53 -9.90 19.40
C ALA A 196 -8.32 -9.16 20.01
N GLY A 197 -7.74 -8.19 19.29
CA GLY A 197 -6.63 -7.36 19.76
C GLY A 197 -6.99 -6.29 20.79
N ILE A 198 -8.27 -6.12 21.15
CA ILE A 198 -8.72 -5.07 22.08
C ILE A 198 -9.45 -5.66 23.30
N ARG A 199 -9.48 -4.97 24.45
CA ARG A 199 -10.18 -5.33 25.70
C ARG A 199 -10.83 -4.11 26.34
N PHE A 200 -11.77 -4.33 27.26
CA PHE A 200 -12.54 -3.28 27.94
C PHE A 200 -12.40 -3.40 29.46
N LEU A 201 -12.91 -4.48 30.06
CA LEU A 201 -12.87 -4.71 31.51
C LEU A 201 -11.86 -5.80 31.90
N GLU A 202 -11.48 -6.66 30.97
CA GLU A 202 -10.47 -7.70 31.20
C GLU A 202 -9.13 -7.07 31.61
N ALA A 203 -8.42 -7.71 32.54
CA ALA A 203 -7.03 -7.38 32.85
C ALA A 203 -6.13 -7.67 31.62
N PRO A 204 -4.98 -6.99 31.47
CA PRO A 204 -4.01 -7.38 30.45
C PRO A 204 -3.59 -8.85 30.64
N PRO A 205 -3.52 -9.65 29.57
CA PRO A 205 -3.40 -11.11 29.68
C PRO A 205 -1.98 -11.62 30.01
N GLY A 206 -1.01 -10.73 30.22
CA GLY A 206 0.37 -11.10 30.51
C GLY A 206 1.17 -9.95 31.13
N GLU A 207 2.33 -10.31 31.66
CA GLU A 207 3.32 -9.37 32.20
C GLU A 207 4.07 -8.66 31.07
N ILE A 208 4.46 -7.40 31.33
CA ILE A 208 5.36 -6.63 30.47
C ILE A 208 6.78 -6.94 30.90
N LEU A 209 7.58 -7.48 29.99
CA LEU A 209 8.98 -7.78 30.25
C LEU A 209 9.83 -6.57 29.87
N HIS A 210 10.62 -6.08 30.81
CA HIS A 210 11.50 -4.93 30.62
C HIS A 210 12.96 -5.36 30.67
N ALA A 211 13.80 -4.72 29.87
CA ALA A 211 15.26 -4.83 29.94
C ALA A 211 15.87 -3.42 29.85
N ASP A 212 16.48 -2.97 30.95
CA ASP A 212 17.25 -1.72 31.02
C ASP A 212 18.73 -2.02 30.76
N LEU A 213 19.27 -1.40 29.70
CA LEU A 213 20.66 -1.54 29.27
C LEU A 213 21.50 -0.31 29.60
N VAL A 214 20.89 0.78 30.08
CA VAL A 214 21.57 2.06 30.39
C VAL A 214 22.53 1.88 31.56
N ASN A 215 22.14 1.11 32.56
CA ASN A 215 22.88 0.94 33.81
C ASN A 215 23.76 -0.32 33.86
N VAL A 216 23.88 -1.05 32.75
CA VAL A 216 24.64 -2.31 32.73
C VAL A 216 26.15 -2.05 32.57
N GLU A 217 26.94 -2.41 33.57
CA GLU A 217 28.39 -2.16 33.56
C GLU A 217 29.20 -3.15 32.70
N LYS A 218 28.88 -4.45 32.75
CA LYS A 218 29.76 -5.51 32.23
C LYS A 218 29.13 -6.36 31.13
N ASN A 219 27.93 -6.89 31.34
CA ASN A 219 27.31 -7.83 30.39
C ASN A 219 25.83 -7.46 30.12
N PRO A 220 25.53 -6.82 28.98
CA PRO A 220 24.16 -6.49 28.54
C PRO A 220 23.17 -7.66 28.55
N HIS A 221 23.64 -8.90 28.38
CA HIS A 221 22.75 -10.09 28.43
C HIS A 221 22.07 -10.27 29.79
N LYS A 222 22.69 -9.82 30.88
CA LYS A 222 22.11 -9.98 32.23
C LYS A 222 20.80 -9.21 32.41
N ALA A 223 20.62 -8.10 31.68
CA ALA A 223 19.36 -7.35 31.69
C ALA A 223 18.16 -8.17 31.20
N PHE A 224 18.41 -9.29 30.50
CA PHE A 224 17.40 -10.20 29.98
C PHE A 224 17.31 -11.52 30.76
N ASP A 225 18.04 -11.70 31.86
CA ASP A 225 17.97 -12.94 32.64
C ASP A 225 16.53 -13.28 33.11
N PRO A 226 15.68 -12.31 33.54
CA PRO A 226 14.28 -12.59 33.87
C PRO A 226 13.47 -13.16 32.69
N TRP A 227 13.85 -12.84 31.45
CA TRP A 227 13.11 -13.26 30.25
C TRP A 227 13.24 -14.76 29.98
N LYS A 228 14.33 -15.39 30.46
CA LYS A 228 14.52 -16.84 30.36
C LYS A 228 13.44 -17.60 31.14
N ALA A 229 13.03 -17.07 32.28
CA ALA A 229 11.94 -17.64 33.07
C ALA A 229 10.60 -17.60 32.32
N ALA A 230 10.40 -16.60 31.45
CA ALA A 230 9.26 -16.51 30.54
C ALA A 230 9.40 -17.37 29.26
N GLY A 231 10.42 -18.23 29.19
CA GLY A 231 10.66 -19.11 28.04
C GLY A 231 11.22 -18.41 26.80
N ILE A 232 11.68 -17.16 26.92
CA ILE A 232 12.23 -16.41 25.79
C ILE A 232 13.66 -16.86 25.51
N ASN A 233 13.91 -17.23 24.26
CA ASN A 233 15.23 -17.64 23.82
C ASN A 233 16.02 -16.41 23.36
N LEU A 234 17.11 -16.09 24.08
CA LEU A 234 17.96 -14.95 23.75
C LEU A 234 18.95 -15.31 22.64
N GLY A 235 19.02 -14.44 21.63
CA GLY A 235 20.06 -14.45 20.63
C GLY A 235 21.37 -13.84 21.16
N LYS A 236 22.35 -13.68 20.28
CA LYS A 236 23.61 -13.02 20.63
C LYS A 236 23.41 -11.51 20.70
N LEU A 237 23.33 -10.95 21.90
CA LEU A 237 23.43 -9.50 22.12
C LEU A 237 24.89 -9.02 22.00
N PRO A 238 25.11 -7.81 21.44
CA PRO A 238 26.39 -7.11 21.48
C PRO A 238 26.90 -6.91 22.90
N ARG A 239 28.23 -6.98 23.09
CA ARG A 239 28.89 -6.97 24.41
C ARG A 239 29.55 -5.64 24.78
N ILE A 240 29.19 -4.52 24.15
CA ILE A 240 29.84 -3.23 24.43
C ILE A 240 28.89 -2.39 25.30
N PRO A 241 28.90 -2.57 26.64
CA PRO A 241 28.16 -1.69 27.53
C PRO A 241 28.78 -0.28 27.51
N ARG A 242 27.91 0.71 27.66
CA ARG A 242 28.26 2.11 27.91
C ARG A 242 27.34 2.60 29.04
N PRO A 243 27.79 2.52 30.30
CA PRO A 243 27.03 3.04 31.44
C PRO A 243 26.56 4.48 31.18
N GLY A 244 25.29 4.76 31.46
CA GLY A 244 24.64 6.05 31.18
C GLY A 244 24.14 6.23 29.74
N LEU A 245 24.52 5.35 28.80
CA LEU A 245 24.13 5.42 27.39
C LEU A 245 23.35 4.21 26.90
N GLY A 246 23.70 2.98 27.30
CA GLY A 246 23.09 1.73 26.81
C GLY A 246 24.09 0.70 26.27
N ALA A 247 23.60 -0.33 25.58
CA ALA A 247 24.44 -1.32 24.90
C ALA A 247 24.67 -0.93 23.43
N LEU A 248 25.93 -0.78 23.01
CA LEU A 248 26.23 -0.44 21.61
C LEU A 248 26.03 -1.66 20.71
N VAL A 249 25.11 -1.52 19.76
CA VAL A 249 24.88 -2.46 18.67
C VAL A 249 25.79 -2.11 17.51
N GLU A 250 26.73 -3.01 17.22
CA GLU A 250 27.65 -2.82 16.11
C GLU A 250 26.90 -2.83 14.77
N PRO A 251 27.22 -1.89 13.85
CA PRO A 251 26.67 -1.92 12.51
C PRO A 251 27.12 -3.20 11.80
N LYS A 252 26.17 -3.83 11.11
CA LYS A 252 26.40 -4.96 10.23
C LYS A 252 26.61 -4.48 8.81
N TRP A 253 27.59 -5.08 8.16
CA TRP A 253 27.88 -4.88 6.75
C TRP A 253 27.04 -5.85 5.91
N PRO A 254 26.87 -5.63 4.60
CA PRO A 254 25.94 -6.44 3.80
C PRO A 254 26.21 -7.94 3.76
N ARG A 255 27.46 -8.39 4.00
CA ARG A 255 27.77 -9.84 4.09
C ARG A 255 27.61 -10.43 5.48
N ASP A 256 27.48 -9.59 6.50
CA ASP A 256 27.32 -10.06 7.86
C ASP A 256 26.00 -10.81 8.03
N ARG A 257 26.08 -12.00 8.61
CA ARG A 257 24.89 -12.75 9.01
C ARG A 257 24.18 -11.97 10.12
N THR A 258 22.88 -11.76 9.95
CA THR A 258 22.02 -11.21 10.99
C THR A 258 21.39 -12.35 11.78
N SER A 259 21.47 -12.28 13.11
CA SER A 259 20.71 -13.16 14.00
C SER A 259 19.52 -12.41 14.59
N SER A 260 18.50 -13.14 15.05
CA SER A 260 17.51 -12.57 15.95
C SER A 260 18.20 -12.10 17.24
N MET A 261 17.62 -11.07 17.86
CA MET A 261 18.01 -10.59 19.18
C MET A 261 17.41 -11.50 20.26
N PHE A 262 16.16 -11.92 20.07
CA PHE A 262 15.47 -12.93 20.88
C PHE A 262 14.33 -13.56 20.08
N SER A 263 13.78 -14.66 20.59
CA SER A 263 12.63 -15.35 20.03
C SER A 263 11.57 -15.56 21.10
N VAL A 264 10.35 -15.13 20.81
CA VAL A 264 9.21 -15.21 21.72
C VAL A 264 8.50 -16.55 21.51
N PRO A 265 8.30 -17.37 22.57
CA PRO A 265 7.57 -18.62 22.45
C PRO A 265 6.12 -18.36 22.03
N LEU A 266 5.54 -19.31 21.30
CA LEU A 266 4.19 -19.17 20.77
C LEU A 266 3.16 -19.55 21.84
N PRO A 267 1.98 -18.89 21.86
CA PRO A 267 0.83 -19.46 22.54
C PRO A 267 0.43 -20.80 21.87
N PRO A 268 -0.27 -21.71 22.58
CA PRO A 268 -0.61 -23.04 22.05
C PRO A 268 -1.40 -23.02 20.73
N ASP A 269 -2.22 -22.00 20.51
CA ASP A 269 -2.99 -21.80 19.29
C ASP A 269 -2.24 -21.00 18.22
N ALA A 270 -1.04 -20.52 18.51
CA ALA A 270 -0.20 -19.65 17.69
C ALA A 270 -0.92 -18.38 17.19
N ARG A 271 -1.83 -17.82 18.00
CA ARG A 271 -2.62 -16.64 17.64
C ARG A 271 -2.38 -15.45 18.56
N GLY A 272 -2.66 -14.26 18.04
CA GLY A 272 -2.71 -13.02 18.81
C GLY A 272 -1.62 -12.02 18.44
N LEU A 273 -1.48 -11.00 19.28
CA LEU A 273 -0.54 -9.90 19.06
C LEU A 273 0.65 -9.99 20.00
N VAL A 274 1.82 -9.66 19.47
CA VAL A 274 3.02 -9.34 20.24
C VAL A 274 3.28 -7.85 20.10
N ARG A 275 3.56 -7.17 21.22
CA ARG A 275 4.05 -5.79 21.20
C ARG A 275 5.50 -5.76 21.66
N VAL A 276 6.34 -5.05 20.92
CA VAL A 276 7.73 -4.79 21.32
C VAL A 276 8.04 -3.30 21.18
N LYS A 277 8.78 -2.77 22.15
CA LYS A 277 9.29 -1.40 22.15
C LYS A 277 10.80 -1.39 22.29
N PHE A 278 11.44 -0.47 21.58
CA PHE A 278 12.86 -0.19 21.68
C PHE A 278 13.08 1.29 21.94
N SER A 279 14.06 1.61 22.78
CA SER A 279 14.63 2.95 22.89
C SER A 279 16.05 2.91 22.36
N VAL A 280 16.36 3.72 21.35
CA VAL A 280 17.66 3.74 20.67
C VAL A 280 18.21 5.15 20.54
N THR A 281 19.52 5.30 20.35
CA THR A 281 20.15 6.55 19.93
C THR A 281 21.36 6.29 19.05
N SER A 282 21.70 7.24 18.18
CA SER A 282 22.96 7.21 17.43
C SER A 282 24.14 7.46 18.36
N TYR A 283 25.30 6.87 18.03
CA TYR A 283 26.57 7.06 18.73
C TYR A 283 27.75 7.04 17.75
N CYS A 284 28.78 7.84 18.02
CA CYS A 284 29.97 7.99 17.17
C CYS A 284 29.65 8.29 15.70
N ALA A 285 28.89 9.35 15.42
CA ALA A 285 28.72 9.82 14.05
C ALA A 285 30.10 10.21 13.47
N PHE A 286 30.45 9.62 12.32
CA PHE A 286 31.70 9.89 11.63
C PHE A 286 31.38 10.67 10.36
N PRO A 287 31.93 11.89 10.13
CA PRO A 287 31.51 12.76 9.03
C PRO A 287 31.58 12.11 7.63
N GLU A 288 32.50 11.18 7.45
CA GLU A 288 32.75 10.47 6.19
C GLU A 288 31.84 9.24 5.99
N VAL A 289 31.05 8.84 7.00
CA VAL A 289 30.18 7.65 6.97
C VAL A 289 28.72 8.05 7.26
N PRO A 290 27.73 7.55 6.51
CA PRO A 290 26.33 7.85 6.80
C PRO A 290 25.91 7.30 8.17
N ASN A 291 24.89 7.92 8.78
CA ASN A 291 24.30 7.38 10.02
C ASN A 291 23.79 5.94 9.80
N PRO A 292 23.72 5.14 10.88
CA PRO A 292 23.25 3.77 10.77
C PRO A 292 21.76 3.74 10.48
N VAL A 293 21.37 2.92 9.50
CA VAL A 293 19.98 2.57 9.22
C VAL A 293 19.63 1.34 10.06
N LEU A 294 18.80 1.52 11.07
CA LEU A 294 18.31 0.44 11.91
C LEU A 294 17.21 -0.32 11.18
N SER A 295 17.47 -1.59 10.87
CA SER A 295 16.46 -2.52 10.33
C SER A 295 15.84 -3.31 11.48
N VAL A 296 14.51 -3.27 11.60
CA VAL A 296 13.76 -4.10 12.55
C VAL A 296 13.13 -5.26 11.79
N LYS A 297 13.51 -6.47 12.18
CA LYS A 297 13.06 -7.72 11.58
C LYS A 297 12.26 -8.52 12.59
N ILE A 298 10.99 -8.77 12.30
CA ILE A 298 10.11 -9.59 13.15
C ILE A 298 9.48 -10.67 12.27
N GLY A 299 9.48 -11.93 12.75
CA GLY A 299 8.79 -13.01 12.04
C GLY A 299 9.32 -13.25 10.63
N GLY A 300 10.64 -13.19 10.43
CA GLY A 300 11.26 -13.36 9.11
C GLY A 300 11.17 -12.15 8.18
N ARG A 301 10.46 -11.08 8.55
CA ARG A 301 10.19 -9.90 7.70
C ARG A 301 10.82 -8.64 8.27
N VAL A 302 11.39 -7.79 7.41
CA VAL A 302 11.84 -6.46 7.80
C VAL A 302 10.61 -5.56 7.82
N ILE A 303 10.16 -5.17 9.00
CA ILE A 303 8.95 -4.36 9.20
C ILE A 303 9.24 -2.87 9.21
N ASP A 304 10.50 -2.49 9.42
CA ASP A 304 10.90 -1.10 9.50
C ASP A 304 12.40 -0.93 9.20
N ARG A 305 12.75 0.21 8.57
CA ARG A 305 14.11 0.65 8.29
C ARG A 305 14.17 2.16 8.44
N ARG A 306 14.88 2.64 9.46
CA ARG A 306 14.99 4.08 9.74
C ARG A 306 16.42 4.48 10.04
N GLU A 307 16.82 5.64 9.53
CA GLU A 307 18.08 6.28 9.91
C GLU A 307 17.98 6.73 11.37
N ILE A 308 19.00 6.40 12.17
CA ILE A 308 19.07 6.82 13.56
C ILE A 308 20.02 8.01 13.64
N THR A 309 19.45 9.20 13.79
CA THR A 309 20.19 10.47 13.89
C THR A 309 20.31 10.98 15.33
N GLY A 310 19.51 10.43 16.25
CA GLY A 310 19.46 10.81 17.66
C GLY A 310 18.56 9.88 18.48
N PRO A 311 18.17 10.28 19.70
CA PRO A 311 17.27 9.49 20.55
C PRO A 311 15.90 9.25 19.90
N MET A 312 15.44 8.00 19.89
CA MET A 312 14.20 7.59 19.25
C MET A 312 13.53 6.44 20.02
N GLY A 313 12.20 6.54 20.16
CA GLY A 313 11.34 5.44 20.62
C GLY A 313 10.74 4.72 19.42
N LEU A 314 10.75 3.40 19.45
CA LEU A 314 10.21 2.54 18.40
C LEU A 314 9.20 1.59 19.03
N GLU A 315 7.97 1.55 18.53
CA GLU A 315 6.92 0.63 18.98
C GLU A 315 6.40 -0.17 17.78
N TYR A 316 6.29 -1.49 17.94
CA TYR A 316 5.76 -2.37 16.92
C TYR A 316 4.77 -3.35 17.54
N GLN A 317 3.63 -3.52 16.87
CA GLN A 317 2.62 -4.52 17.18
C GLN A 317 2.55 -5.47 15.98
N VAL A 318 2.64 -6.78 16.24
CA VAL A 318 2.74 -7.80 15.19
C VAL A 318 1.72 -8.89 15.43
N GLN A 319 0.95 -9.22 14.40
CA GLN A 319 0.10 -10.40 14.36
C GLN A 319 0.95 -11.64 14.14
N VAL A 320 0.90 -12.59 15.08
CA VAL A 320 1.71 -13.82 15.04
C VAL A 320 1.38 -14.65 13.80
N GLU A 321 0.11 -14.68 13.40
CA GLU A 321 -0.40 -15.44 12.26
C GLU A 321 0.17 -14.97 10.91
N ASP A 322 0.67 -13.74 10.82
CA ASP A 322 1.20 -13.15 9.58
C ASP A 322 2.74 -13.24 9.51
N ALA A 323 3.36 -13.89 10.50
CA ALA A 323 4.80 -14.01 10.66
C ALA A 323 5.33 -15.39 10.23
N ILE A 324 6.56 -15.40 9.71
CA ILE A 324 7.32 -16.64 9.52
C ILE A 324 7.89 -17.07 10.87
N LEU A 325 7.42 -18.20 11.36
CA LEU A 325 7.76 -18.73 12.69
C LEU A 325 9.01 -19.62 12.60
N GLY A 326 9.93 -19.46 13.57
CA GLY A 326 11.11 -20.30 13.71
C GLY A 326 10.90 -21.42 14.72
N LYS A 327 11.88 -22.31 14.87
CA LYS A 327 11.86 -23.42 15.85
C LYS A 327 11.63 -22.94 17.30
N SER A 328 12.08 -21.74 17.65
CA SER A 328 11.92 -21.13 18.98
C SER A 328 10.82 -20.07 19.03
N GLY A 329 9.89 -20.06 18.06
CA GLY A 329 8.77 -19.13 17.98
C GLY A 329 9.03 -17.87 17.14
N LEU A 330 8.41 -16.76 17.52
CA LEU A 330 8.47 -15.49 16.79
C LEU A 330 9.82 -14.81 16.99
N SER A 331 10.64 -14.80 15.94
CA SER A 331 11.95 -14.13 15.97
C SER A 331 11.82 -12.61 15.91
N ILE A 332 12.52 -11.89 16.78
CA ILE A 332 12.62 -10.42 16.81
C ILE A 332 14.09 -10.03 16.75
N GLY A 333 14.45 -9.11 15.86
CA GLY A 333 15.81 -8.63 15.70
C GLY A 333 15.88 -7.17 15.29
N VAL A 334 16.86 -6.46 15.82
CA VAL A 334 17.24 -5.11 15.39
C VAL A 334 18.66 -5.14 14.88
N THR A 335 18.91 -4.55 13.71
CA THR A 335 20.22 -4.59 13.06
C THR A 335 20.53 -3.23 12.47
N PRO A 336 21.47 -2.47 13.03
CA PRO A 336 22.00 -1.29 12.38
C PRO A 336 22.83 -1.71 11.18
N ARG A 337 22.64 -1.03 10.05
CA ARG A 337 23.43 -1.22 8.82
C ARG A 337 24.01 0.11 8.40
N VAL A 338 25.24 0.05 7.90
CA VAL A 338 25.92 1.17 7.27
C VAL A 338 26.31 0.67 5.88
N GLU A 339 25.85 1.36 4.84
CA GLU A 339 26.10 0.96 3.46
C GLU A 339 26.78 2.13 2.73
N ILE A 340 27.89 1.82 2.04
CA ILE A 340 28.69 2.80 1.30
C ILE A 340 28.83 2.26 -0.11
N ALA A 341 28.24 2.98 -1.07
CA ALA A 341 28.05 2.48 -2.43
C ALA A 341 29.34 2.43 -3.27
N TYR A 342 30.43 3.08 -2.87
CA TYR A 342 31.64 3.17 -3.69
C TYR A 342 32.92 3.35 -2.88
N GLY A 343 34.07 3.13 -3.54
CA GLY A 343 35.38 3.21 -2.90
C GLY A 343 35.69 4.61 -2.39
N VAL A 344 35.73 4.78 -1.08
CA VAL A 344 36.19 5.99 -0.39
C VAL A 344 37.64 5.77 0.03
N LYS A 345 38.51 6.77 -0.10
CA LYS A 345 39.90 6.68 0.38
C LYS A 345 39.91 6.34 1.87
N GLY A 346 40.67 5.30 2.26
CA GLY A 346 40.67 4.79 3.64
C GLY A 346 39.62 3.71 3.94
N PHE A 347 38.93 3.19 2.92
CA PHE A 347 37.94 2.11 3.05
C PHE A 347 38.41 0.87 2.27
N GLU A 348 38.14 -0.32 2.80
CA GLU A 348 38.47 -1.60 2.15
C GLU A 348 37.23 -2.24 1.51
N ASN A 349 37.44 -2.96 0.40
CA ASN A 349 36.38 -3.72 -0.26
C ASN A 349 36.06 -4.99 0.56
N GLU A 350 34.80 -5.18 0.89
CA GLU A 350 34.24 -6.36 1.53
C GLU A 350 33.95 -7.47 0.51
N ASP A 351 33.94 -7.16 -0.79
CA ASP A 351 33.86 -8.15 -1.87
C ASP A 351 35.19 -8.89 -2.09
N ARG A 352 35.09 -10.19 -2.42
CA ARG A 352 36.18 -10.97 -3.01
C ARG A 352 36.47 -10.56 -4.46
N SER A 353 35.60 -9.78 -5.12
CA SER A 353 35.94 -9.10 -6.37
C SER A 353 37.05 -8.09 -6.13
N LYS A 354 37.98 -7.98 -7.08
CA LYS A 354 38.97 -6.91 -7.04
C LYS A 354 38.25 -5.67 -7.60
N PRO A 355 38.18 -4.53 -6.90
CA PRO A 355 37.51 -3.33 -7.39
C PRO A 355 37.96 -2.89 -8.79
N LYS A 356 39.24 -3.11 -9.13
CA LYS A 356 39.81 -2.87 -10.46
C LYS A 356 39.21 -3.72 -11.59
N ASP A 357 38.56 -4.83 -11.24
CA ASP A 357 37.88 -5.71 -12.19
C ASP A 357 36.42 -5.25 -12.43
N LEU A 358 35.94 -4.19 -11.75
CA LEU A 358 34.63 -3.58 -11.97
C LEU A 358 34.80 -2.30 -12.81
N PRO A 359 33.95 -2.05 -13.84
CA PRO A 359 34.09 -0.89 -14.73
C PRO A 359 34.11 0.47 -14.03
N ASP A 360 33.54 0.56 -12.82
CA ASP A 360 33.37 1.79 -12.04
C ASP A 360 34.02 1.73 -10.64
N GLY A 361 34.81 0.68 -10.34
CA GLY A 361 35.44 0.49 -9.04
C GLY A 361 34.47 0.20 -7.89
N ALA A 362 33.23 -0.18 -8.20
CA ALA A 362 32.13 -0.09 -7.26
C ALA A 362 31.87 -1.41 -6.51
N GLY A 363 32.60 -1.63 -5.41
CA GLY A 363 32.38 -2.70 -4.42
C GLY A 363 31.56 -2.27 -3.19
N LEU A 364 31.48 -3.19 -2.21
CA LEU A 364 30.94 -2.92 -0.87
C LEU A 364 32.09 -2.44 0.00
N PHE A 365 32.02 -1.21 0.53
CA PHE A 365 33.15 -0.64 1.26
C PHE A 365 32.84 -0.46 2.74
N ARG A 366 33.83 -0.75 3.59
CA ARG A 366 33.83 -0.43 5.01
C ARG A 366 35.08 0.36 5.37
N PRO A 367 35.05 1.22 6.40
CA PRO A 367 36.24 1.90 6.88
C PRO A 367 37.35 0.88 7.13
N ALA A 368 38.56 1.15 6.65
CA ALA A 368 39.74 0.37 6.98
C ALA A 368 40.42 1.04 8.18
N TRP A 369 40.60 0.30 9.27
CA TRP A 369 41.31 0.80 10.44
C TRP A 369 42.14 -0.30 11.08
N ASP A 370 43.22 0.09 11.73
CA ASP A 370 44.05 -0.83 12.49
C ASP A 370 43.32 -1.21 13.79
N LYS A 371 42.76 -2.42 13.82
CA LYS A 371 42.05 -2.98 14.97
C LYS A 371 42.93 -3.13 16.21
N LYS A 372 44.25 -3.15 16.06
CA LYS A 372 45.19 -3.19 17.19
C LYS A 372 45.38 -1.80 17.80
N LYS A 373 45.29 -0.74 16.99
CA LYS A 373 45.43 0.67 17.44
C LYS A 373 44.12 1.27 17.94
N PHE A 374 43.02 1.13 17.19
CA PHE A 374 41.74 1.75 17.52
C PHE A 374 40.80 0.74 18.20
N LYS A 375 40.97 0.59 19.52
CA LYS A 375 40.29 -0.45 20.30
C LYS A 375 38.91 -0.01 20.79
N THR A 376 38.71 1.28 21.06
CA THR A 376 37.42 1.76 21.59
C THR A 376 36.47 2.21 20.47
N PRO A 377 35.15 2.07 20.63
CA PRO A 377 34.13 2.62 19.72
C PRO A 377 34.35 4.07 19.28
N GLU A 378 34.87 4.93 20.15
CA GLU A 378 35.12 6.36 19.91
C GLU A 378 36.30 6.59 18.95
N GLN A 379 37.21 5.62 18.91
CA GLN A 379 38.40 5.62 18.06
C GLN A 379 38.13 4.96 16.70
N GLN A 380 37.02 4.24 16.56
CA GLN A 380 36.69 3.49 15.35
C GLN A 380 35.90 4.38 14.38
N PRO A 381 36.29 4.45 13.10
CA PRO A 381 35.64 5.32 12.11
C PRO A 381 34.29 4.75 11.61
N ARG A 382 33.41 4.33 12.51
CA ARG A 382 32.09 3.75 12.20
C ARG A 382 31.04 4.17 13.24
N PRO A 383 29.78 4.43 12.84
CA PRO A 383 28.74 4.78 13.77
C PRO A 383 28.08 3.54 14.39
N PHE A 384 27.59 3.69 15.62
CA PHE A 384 26.90 2.67 16.39
C PHE A 384 25.46 3.10 16.67
N VAL A 385 24.60 2.12 16.98
CA VAL A 385 23.30 2.40 17.61
C VAL A 385 23.37 1.91 19.04
N ALA A 386 23.18 2.81 20.00
CA ALA A 386 23.02 2.43 21.41
C ALA A 386 21.58 2.00 21.65
N LEU A 387 21.38 0.77 22.12
CA LEU A 387 20.10 0.26 22.59
C LEU A 387 19.99 0.50 24.10
N LYS A 388 18.97 1.27 24.51
CA LYS A 388 18.74 1.71 25.89
C LYS A 388 17.78 0.81 26.63
N HIS A 389 16.59 0.62 26.07
CA HIS A 389 15.51 -0.12 26.71
C HIS A 389 14.85 -1.05 25.69
N VAL A 390 14.43 -2.22 26.16
CA VAL A 390 13.55 -3.12 25.41
C VAL A 390 12.36 -3.46 26.30
N GLU A 391 11.14 -3.30 25.77
CA GLU A 391 9.91 -3.77 26.42
C GLU A 391 9.23 -4.79 25.51
N LEU A 392 8.73 -5.87 26.08
CA LEU A 392 8.05 -6.93 25.35
C LEU A 392 6.77 -7.35 26.08
N GLU A 393 5.67 -7.40 25.33
CA GLU A 393 4.42 -8.02 25.71
C GLU A 393 4.14 -9.20 24.78
N PRO A 394 4.43 -10.44 25.22
CA PRO A 394 4.25 -11.65 24.41
C PRO A 394 2.79 -11.95 24.06
N ARG A 395 1.84 -11.43 24.86
CA ARG A 395 0.39 -11.55 24.65
C ARG A 395 -0.23 -10.17 24.82
N TYR A 396 -0.26 -9.41 23.75
CA TYR A 396 -0.75 -8.04 23.76
C TYR A 396 -2.24 -7.98 23.42
N VAL A 397 -3.00 -7.30 24.27
CA VAL A 397 -4.40 -6.92 24.02
C VAL A 397 -4.61 -5.50 24.54
N ALA A 398 -4.94 -4.57 23.65
CA ALA A 398 -5.01 -3.14 23.93
C ALA A 398 -6.28 -2.78 24.70
N ALA A 399 -6.17 -1.96 25.74
CA ALA A 399 -7.34 -1.36 26.36
C ALA A 399 -8.04 -0.43 25.35
N TRP A 400 -9.35 -0.58 25.19
CA TRP A 400 -10.18 0.21 24.28
C TRP A 400 -11.33 0.91 25.02
N PRO A 401 -11.62 2.18 24.70
CA PRO A 401 -10.91 3.01 23.72
C PRO A 401 -9.51 3.43 24.20
N PRO A 402 -8.56 3.69 23.29
CA PRO A 402 -7.26 4.26 23.64
C PRO A 402 -7.40 5.51 24.52
N ALA A 403 -6.64 5.56 25.62
CA ALA A 403 -6.69 6.69 26.56
C ALA A 403 -6.40 8.04 25.89
N ALA A 404 -5.53 8.05 24.88
CA ALA A 404 -5.18 9.23 24.10
C ALA A 404 -6.38 9.87 23.38
N TRP A 405 -7.45 9.11 23.12
CA TRP A 405 -8.66 9.64 22.48
C TRP A 405 -9.53 10.46 23.42
N LYS A 406 -9.29 10.40 24.74
CA LYS A 406 -10.06 11.13 25.77
C LYS A 406 -11.59 10.97 25.57
N ALA A 407 -12.02 9.77 25.22
CA ALA A 407 -13.43 9.50 24.94
C ALA A 407 -14.28 9.67 26.20
N ASP A 408 -15.41 10.36 26.08
CA ASP A 408 -16.35 10.55 27.20
C ASP A 408 -17.22 9.31 27.40
N ILE A 409 -16.65 8.30 28.07
CA ILE A 409 -17.31 7.04 28.39
C ILE A 409 -17.62 6.89 29.89
N GLY A 410 -17.18 7.84 30.73
CA GLY A 410 -17.24 7.74 32.18
C GLY A 410 -16.47 6.55 32.74
N LYS A 411 -16.74 6.17 34.00
CA LYS A 411 -16.18 4.96 34.60
C LYS A 411 -16.73 3.72 33.88
N LEU A 412 -15.84 2.90 33.34
CA LEU A 412 -16.20 1.62 32.73
C LEU A 412 -16.66 0.62 33.80
N SER A 413 -17.77 -0.06 33.52
CA SER A 413 -18.36 -1.10 34.35
C SER A 413 -19.15 -2.08 33.48
N ASP A 414 -19.37 -3.30 33.98
CA ASP A 414 -20.16 -4.33 33.29
C ASP A 414 -21.66 -3.98 33.38
N THR A 415 -22.10 -3.03 32.56
CA THR A 415 -23.49 -2.61 32.47
C THR A 415 -23.96 -2.48 31.02
N PRO A 416 -25.25 -2.73 30.72
CA PRO A 416 -25.81 -2.48 29.39
C PRO A 416 -25.64 -1.03 28.92
N ALA A 417 -25.63 -0.05 29.84
CA ALA A 417 -25.44 1.36 29.51
C ALA A 417 -24.03 1.64 29.00
N ASN A 418 -22.99 1.14 29.69
CA ASN A 418 -21.61 1.26 29.23
C ASN A 418 -21.38 0.52 27.90
N ALA A 419 -21.94 -0.69 27.74
CA ALA A 419 -21.87 -1.42 26.47
C ALA A 419 -22.48 -0.63 25.31
N ARG A 420 -23.64 0.03 25.53
CA ARG A 420 -24.27 0.88 24.51
C ARG A 420 -23.42 2.09 24.16
N LYS A 421 -22.81 2.77 25.15
CA LYS A 421 -21.90 3.90 24.90
C LYS A 421 -20.68 3.47 24.07
N LEU A 422 -20.05 2.35 24.43
CA LEU A 422 -18.92 1.79 23.69
C LEU A 422 -19.31 1.41 22.26
N LEU A 423 -20.48 0.82 22.06
CA LEU A 423 -21.00 0.49 20.73
C LEU A 423 -21.22 1.75 19.86
N VAL A 424 -21.82 2.81 20.41
CA VAL A 424 -22.00 4.06 19.67
C VAL A 424 -20.65 4.65 19.27
N LEU A 425 -19.69 4.74 20.20
CA LEU A 425 -18.34 5.23 19.91
C LEU A 425 -17.63 4.39 18.84
N TRP A 426 -17.78 3.06 18.89
CA TRP A 426 -17.22 2.15 17.89
C TRP A 426 -17.83 2.41 16.51
N MET A 427 -19.16 2.57 16.45
CA MET A 427 -19.89 2.81 15.20
C MET A 427 -19.57 4.19 14.60
N GLU A 428 -19.44 5.25 15.40
CA GLU A 428 -19.08 6.59 14.91
C GLU A 428 -17.73 6.58 14.20
N ARG A 429 -16.75 5.86 14.76
CA ARG A 429 -15.44 5.67 14.15
C ARG A 429 -15.49 4.74 12.94
N ALA A 430 -16.17 3.60 13.07
CA ALA A 430 -16.29 2.62 12.00
C ALA A 430 -16.98 3.20 10.76
N TYR A 431 -18.06 3.97 10.96
CA TYR A 431 -18.85 4.56 9.87
C TYR A 431 -18.29 5.92 9.43
N ARG A 432 -17.36 6.49 10.20
CA ARG A 432 -16.70 7.79 9.93
C ARG A 432 -17.71 8.95 9.85
N ARG A 433 -18.80 8.82 10.61
CA ARG A 433 -19.93 9.75 10.62
C ARG A 433 -20.73 9.63 11.91
N PRO A 434 -21.55 10.63 12.26
CA PRO A 434 -22.53 10.52 13.32
C PRO A 434 -23.45 9.31 13.12
N VAL A 435 -23.65 8.56 14.19
CA VAL A 435 -24.50 7.37 14.21
C VAL A 435 -25.96 7.80 14.37
N LYS A 436 -26.85 7.28 13.53
CA LYS A 436 -28.29 7.57 13.63
C LYS A 436 -28.87 6.82 14.84
N PRO A 437 -29.95 7.32 15.48
CA PRO A 437 -30.55 6.64 16.63
C PRO A 437 -30.97 5.18 16.37
N ALA A 438 -31.29 4.85 15.11
CA ALA A 438 -31.65 3.50 14.68
C ALA A 438 -30.45 2.57 14.45
N ASP A 439 -29.28 3.12 14.10
CA ASP A 439 -28.08 2.36 13.72
C ASP A 439 -27.66 1.33 14.80
N PRO A 440 -27.55 1.67 16.11
CA PRO A 440 -27.08 0.72 17.11
C PRO A 440 -28.16 -0.29 17.56
N LYS A 441 -29.42 -0.15 17.13
CA LYS A 441 -30.55 -0.90 17.69
C LYS A 441 -30.38 -2.41 17.57
N GLU A 442 -30.10 -2.89 16.36
CA GLU A 442 -29.96 -4.32 16.07
C GLU A 442 -28.66 -4.90 16.64
N PHE A 443 -27.54 -4.15 16.56
CA PHE A 443 -26.27 -4.58 17.14
C PHE A 443 -26.34 -4.66 18.67
N PHE A 444 -27.04 -3.73 19.32
CA PHE A 444 -27.23 -3.78 20.76
C PHE A 444 -28.20 -4.91 21.18
N ALA A 445 -29.21 -5.22 20.36
CA ALA A 445 -30.04 -6.40 20.57
C ALA A 445 -29.20 -7.68 20.48
N PHE A 446 -28.29 -7.76 19.52
CA PHE A 446 -27.34 -8.86 19.38
C PHE A 446 -26.41 -8.98 20.60
N TYR A 447 -25.83 -7.88 21.08
CA TYR A 447 -25.06 -7.85 22.33
C TYR A 447 -25.83 -8.43 23.51
N LYS A 448 -27.08 -7.97 23.73
CA LYS A 448 -27.92 -8.46 24.83
C LYS A 448 -28.19 -9.96 24.73
N LYS A 449 -28.40 -10.47 23.51
CA LYS A 449 -28.57 -11.90 23.27
C LYS A 449 -27.33 -12.70 23.67
N LEU A 450 -26.13 -12.25 23.25
CA LEU A 450 -24.88 -12.91 23.63
C LEU A 450 -24.66 -12.92 25.16
N ARG A 451 -25.03 -11.83 25.84
CA ARG A 451 -24.98 -11.76 27.31
C ARG A 451 -25.97 -12.73 27.97
N ALA A 452 -27.18 -12.88 27.42
CA ALA A 452 -28.16 -13.87 27.89
C ALA A 452 -27.71 -15.31 27.66
N GLU A 453 -26.88 -15.57 26.64
CA GLU A 453 -26.25 -16.86 26.37
C GLU A 453 -24.99 -17.11 27.24
N GLY A 454 -24.68 -16.24 28.21
CA GLY A 454 -23.60 -16.42 29.18
C GLY A 454 -22.22 -15.89 28.75
N MET A 455 -22.12 -15.21 27.60
CA MET A 455 -20.85 -14.63 27.13
C MET A 455 -20.40 -13.47 28.02
N THR A 456 -19.10 -13.31 28.29
CA THR A 456 -18.53 -12.20 29.08
C THR A 456 -18.76 -10.83 28.42
N PHE A 457 -18.65 -9.74 29.19
CA PHE A 457 -18.84 -8.37 28.69
C PHE A 457 -17.94 -8.07 27.49
N ASP A 458 -16.65 -8.33 27.64
CA ASP A 458 -15.64 -8.11 26.60
C ASP A 458 -15.89 -8.97 25.36
N ASN A 459 -16.14 -10.28 25.51
CA ASN A 459 -16.36 -11.16 24.36
C ASN A 459 -17.65 -10.81 23.62
N ALA A 460 -18.74 -10.48 24.34
CA ALA A 460 -19.98 -10.04 23.73
C ALA A 460 -19.81 -8.72 22.96
N LEU A 461 -19.03 -7.77 23.49
CA LEU A 461 -18.68 -6.54 22.79
C LEU A 461 -17.80 -6.81 21.57
N ARG A 462 -16.74 -7.61 21.67
CA ARG A 462 -15.88 -7.98 20.53
C ARG A 462 -16.70 -8.59 19.38
N SER A 463 -17.58 -9.55 19.67
CA SER A 463 -18.46 -10.16 18.66
C SER A 463 -19.45 -9.15 18.06
N THR A 464 -19.98 -8.23 18.88
CA THR A 464 -20.87 -7.16 18.40
C THR A 464 -20.11 -6.17 17.52
N PHE A 465 -18.90 -5.79 17.91
CA PHE A 465 -18.02 -4.88 17.17
C PHE A 465 -17.60 -5.47 15.84
N GLN A 466 -17.27 -6.76 15.80
CA GLN A 466 -16.98 -7.47 14.55
C GLN A 466 -18.19 -7.42 13.62
N SER A 467 -19.40 -7.60 14.15
CA SER A 467 -20.64 -7.53 13.35
C SER A 467 -20.82 -6.14 12.73
N VAL A 468 -20.44 -5.06 13.43
CA VAL A 468 -20.40 -3.71 12.87
C VAL A 468 -19.37 -3.61 11.73
N LEU A 469 -18.18 -4.18 11.89
CA LEU A 469 -17.15 -4.17 10.83
C LEU A 469 -17.55 -4.97 9.59
N LEU A 470 -18.48 -5.93 9.70
CA LEU A 470 -19.02 -6.66 8.55
C LEU A 470 -20.13 -5.90 7.81
N SER A 471 -20.68 -4.85 8.42
CA SER A 471 -21.77 -4.06 7.84
C SER A 471 -21.31 -3.17 6.68
N ALA A 472 -22.24 -2.84 5.79
CA ALA A 472 -21.95 -2.04 4.60
C ALA A 472 -21.33 -0.65 4.93
N PRO A 473 -21.80 0.12 5.93
CA PRO A 473 -21.25 1.45 6.19
C PRO A 473 -19.79 1.45 6.67
N PHE A 474 -19.28 0.32 7.19
CA PHE A 474 -17.84 0.20 7.46
C PHE A 474 -17.06 -0.12 6.18
N ARG A 475 -17.54 -1.08 5.38
CA ARG A 475 -16.81 -1.61 4.21
C ARG A 475 -16.86 -0.70 2.99
N TYR A 476 -17.85 0.19 2.91
CA TYR A 476 -18.08 1.07 1.77
C TYR A 476 -18.03 2.54 2.19
N LEU A 477 -17.65 3.38 1.23
CA LEU A 477 -17.78 4.83 1.33
C LEU A 477 -19.16 5.26 0.87
N ASP A 478 -19.77 6.14 1.67
CA ASP A 478 -21.02 6.82 1.33
C ASP A 478 -20.83 7.74 0.10
N SER A 479 -21.93 8.04 -0.58
CA SER A 479 -21.95 8.95 -1.71
C SER A 479 -21.81 10.41 -1.27
N THR A 480 -21.06 11.22 -2.02
CA THR A 480 -21.03 12.68 -1.83
C THR A 480 -22.29 13.37 -2.33
N ALA A 481 -23.12 12.65 -3.08
CA ALA A 481 -24.44 13.07 -3.52
C ALA A 481 -25.56 12.46 -2.66
N HIS A 482 -25.25 12.00 -1.43
CA HIS A 482 -26.24 11.46 -0.52
C HIS A 482 -27.34 12.50 -0.21
N GLU A 483 -28.61 12.07 -0.19
CA GLU A 483 -29.77 12.95 0.04
C GLU A 483 -29.71 13.65 1.42
N ASP A 484 -29.37 12.89 2.46
CA ASP A 484 -29.00 13.40 3.77
C ASP A 484 -27.69 14.21 3.70
N LYS A 485 -27.81 15.54 3.85
CA LYS A 485 -26.68 16.48 3.75
C LYS A 485 -25.59 16.21 4.78
N VAL A 486 -25.95 15.73 5.98
CA VAL A 486 -24.96 15.41 7.02
C VAL A 486 -24.09 14.24 6.58
N LEU A 487 -24.71 13.21 5.98
CA LEU A 487 -23.99 12.07 5.43
C LEU A 487 -23.14 12.48 4.22
N ALA A 488 -23.66 13.36 3.36
CA ALA A 488 -22.92 13.87 2.21
C ALA A 488 -21.63 14.61 2.61
N ASP A 489 -21.65 15.48 3.64
CA ASP A 489 -20.46 16.16 4.12
C ASP A 489 -19.41 15.20 4.73
N HIS A 490 -19.85 14.18 5.46
CA HIS A 490 -18.96 13.13 5.98
C HIS A 490 -18.41 12.22 4.88
N ALA A 491 -19.18 12.00 3.82
CA ALA A 491 -18.73 11.29 2.62
C ALA A 491 -17.62 12.10 1.90
N VAL A 492 -17.74 13.43 1.82
CA VAL A 492 -16.68 14.31 1.28
C VAL A 492 -15.41 14.18 2.13
N ALA A 493 -15.53 14.26 3.46
CA ALA A 493 -14.41 14.07 4.37
C ALA A 493 -13.71 12.72 4.13
N SER A 494 -14.49 11.64 4.09
CA SER A 494 -13.99 10.27 3.90
C SER A 494 -13.31 10.11 2.55
N ARG A 495 -13.92 10.58 1.45
CA ARG A 495 -13.32 10.47 0.12
C ARG A 495 -12.04 11.27 -0.01
N LEU A 496 -11.99 12.50 0.51
CA LEU A 496 -10.78 13.31 0.51
C LEU A 496 -9.66 12.62 1.31
N SER A 497 -9.97 12.15 2.52
CA SER A 497 -9.01 11.51 3.41
C SER A 497 -8.50 10.18 2.85
N PHE A 498 -9.36 9.32 2.31
CA PHE A 498 -8.89 8.06 1.71
C PHE A 498 -8.11 8.30 0.42
N MET A 499 -8.49 9.28 -0.39
CA MET A 499 -7.74 9.63 -1.60
C MET A 499 -6.32 10.12 -1.30
N LEU A 500 -6.17 10.98 -0.29
CA LEU A 500 -4.89 11.64 -0.01
C LEU A 500 -4.09 10.97 1.12
N LEU A 501 -4.71 10.27 2.05
CA LEU A 501 -4.02 9.65 3.18
C LEU A 501 -4.14 8.13 3.20
N GLY A 502 -4.99 7.54 2.35
CA GLY A 502 -5.31 6.11 2.43
C GLY A 502 -5.88 5.70 3.80
N ALA A 503 -6.46 6.64 4.54
CA ALA A 503 -6.89 6.47 5.93
C ALA A 503 -8.17 7.28 6.24
N PRO A 504 -8.90 6.94 7.33
CA PRO A 504 -10.08 7.69 7.76
C PRO A 504 -9.80 9.17 8.07
N PRO A 505 -10.84 10.04 8.02
CA PRO A 505 -10.69 11.48 8.27
C PRO A 505 -10.08 11.81 9.64
N ASP A 506 -9.13 12.74 9.64
CA ASP A 506 -8.57 13.32 10.87
C ASP A 506 -9.61 14.14 11.65
N ALA A 507 -9.22 14.64 12.81
CA ALA A 507 -10.11 15.38 13.70
C ALA A 507 -10.63 16.69 13.06
N GLU A 508 -9.80 17.38 12.26
CA GLU A 508 -10.17 18.64 11.61
C GLU A 508 -11.21 18.40 10.50
N LEU A 509 -10.98 17.39 9.64
CA LEU A 509 -11.97 17.00 8.64
C LEU A 509 -13.28 16.56 9.27
N ARG A 510 -13.26 15.78 10.36
CA ARG A 510 -14.48 15.38 11.07
C ARG A 510 -15.23 16.59 11.63
N LYS A 511 -14.52 17.56 12.19
CA LYS A 511 -15.12 18.81 12.69
C LYS A 511 -15.76 19.62 11.57
N LEU A 512 -15.06 19.80 10.44
CA LEU A 512 -15.59 20.54 9.29
C LEU A 512 -16.80 19.83 8.67
N ALA A 513 -16.77 18.50 8.58
CA ALA A 513 -17.90 17.68 8.14
C ALA A 513 -19.12 17.85 9.06
N ALA A 514 -18.90 17.81 10.39
CA ALA A 514 -19.95 18.03 11.38
C ALA A 514 -20.57 19.42 11.28
N SER A 515 -19.80 20.43 10.87
CA SER A 515 -20.28 21.80 10.63
C SER A 515 -20.87 22.04 9.24
N GLY A 516 -20.89 21.03 8.35
CA GLY A 516 -21.42 21.15 6.98
C GLY A 516 -20.59 22.06 6.06
N GLN A 517 -19.31 22.26 6.35
CA GLN A 517 -18.46 23.22 5.63
C GLN A 517 -17.64 22.60 4.50
N LEU A 518 -17.48 21.27 4.46
CA LEU A 518 -16.56 20.60 3.51
C LEU A 518 -17.04 20.64 2.07
N ARG A 519 -18.33 20.89 1.84
CA ARG A 519 -18.86 21.11 0.49
C ARG A 519 -18.61 22.52 -0.05
N ASN A 520 -18.09 23.44 0.76
CA ASN A 520 -17.63 24.73 0.28
C ASN A 520 -16.32 24.55 -0.51
N PRO A 521 -16.24 24.93 -1.80
CA PRO A 521 -15.05 24.74 -2.61
C PRO A 521 -13.77 25.35 -2.02
N LYS A 522 -13.87 26.50 -1.33
CA LYS A 522 -12.72 27.15 -0.68
C LYS A 522 -12.19 26.34 0.50
N VAL A 523 -13.10 25.82 1.33
CA VAL A 523 -12.74 24.97 2.47
C VAL A 523 -12.18 23.64 1.98
N LEU A 524 -12.81 23.03 0.98
CA LEU A 524 -12.35 21.78 0.39
C LEU A 524 -10.94 21.92 -0.18
N LYS A 525 -10.67 22.98 -0.95
CA LYS A 525 -9.33 23.27 -1.47
C LYS A 525 -8.32 23.47 -0.35
N ALA A 526 -8.65 24.28 0.66
CA ALA A 526 -7.75 24.53 1.79
C ALA A 526 -7.39 23.24 2.55
N GLN A 527 -8.35 22.32 2.71
CA GLN A 527 -8.10 21.02 3.33
C GLN A 527 -7.28 20.09 2.44
N ALA A 528 -7.51 20.09 1.12
CA ALA A 528 -6.66 19.35 0.18
C ALA A 528 -5.20 19.83 0.23
N ASP A 529 -4.99 21.16 0.19
CA ASP A 529 -3.66 21.78 0.28
C ASP A 529 -2.99 21.44 1.63
N ARG A 530 -3.75 21.48 2.75
CA ARG A 530 -3.23 21.10 4.08
C ARG A 530 -2.75 19.65 4.08
N LEU A 531 -3.60 18.71 3.65
CA LEU A 531 -3.28 17.29 3.69
C LEU A 531 -2.10 16.93 2.79
N LEU A 532 -1.97 17.56 1.62
CA LEU A 532 -0.82 17.40 0.74
C LEU A 532 0.44 18.06 1.28
N GLY A 533 0.32 19.10 2.11
CA GLY A 533 1.44 19.81 2.72
C GLY A 533 2.04 19.12 3.95
N GLU A 534 1.35 18.14 4.55
CA GLU A 534 1.87 17.41 5.70
C GLU A 534 3.02 16.46 5.34
N GLU A 535 4.00 16.29 6.23
CA GLU A 535 5.09 15.33 6.03
C GLU A 535 4.57 13.89 5.83
N SER A 536 3.46 13.57 6.48
CA SER A 536 2.75 12.29 6.37
C SER A 536 2.27 11.98 4.93
N SER A 537 2.02 13.00 4.10
CA SER A 537 1.58 12.87 2.70
C SER A 537 2.59 12.11 1.84
N GLN A 538 3.87 12.17 2.19
CA GLN A 538 4.95 11.46 1.51
C GLN A 538 4.73 9.95 1.56
N GLY A 539 4.42 9.44 2.76
CA GLY A 539 4.17 8.02 2.97
C GLY A 539 2.77 7.59 2.52
N SER A 540 1.78 8.46 2.69
CA SER A 540 0.36 8.11 2.57
C SER A 540 -0.24 8.38 1.19
N PHE A 541 0.23 9.41 0.48
CA PHE A 541 -0.18 9.75 -0.88
C PHE A 541 0.89 9.42 -1.91
N ILE A 542 2.04 10.08 -1.81
CA ILE A 542 3.05 10.14 -2.88
C ILE A 542 3.56 8.75 -3.20
N ARG A 543 3.93 7.97 -2.19
CA ARG A 543 4.40 6.60 -2.38
C ARG A 543 3.34 5.72 -3.06
N PRO A 544 2.14 5.48 -2.49
CA PRO A 544 1.14 4.65 -3.17
C PRO A 544 0.77 5.13 -4.57
N PHE A 545 0.68 6.45 -4.78
CA PHE A 545 0.35 7.03 -6.08
C PHE A 545 1.46 6.77 -7.10
N VAL A 546 2.70 7.15 -6.80
CA VAL A 546 3.85 6.99 -7.71
C VAL A 546 4.19 5.52 -7.93
N THR A 547 4.05 4.67 -6.90
CA THR A 547 4.25 3.22 -7.04
C THR A 547 3.30 2.63 -8.08
N GLN A 548 2.03 3.00 -8.02
CA GLN A 548 1.01 2.48 -8.93
C GLN A 548 1.13 3.11 -10.31
N TRP A 549 1.32 4.43 -10.38
CA TRP A 549 1.45 5.16 -11.62
C TRP A 549 2.68 4.72 -12.42
N LEU A 550 3.85 4.56 -11.80
CA LEU A 550 5.10 4.28 -12.51
C LEU A 550 5.54 2.81 -12.43
N GLU A 551 4.75 1.94 -11.78
CA GLU A 551 5.09 0.54 -11.49
C GLU A 551 6.40 0.36 -10.69
N MET A 552 6.64 1.20 -9.68
CA MET A 552 7.90 1.21 -8.90
C MET A 552 8.18 -0.06 -8.06
N GLU A 553 7.27 -1.03 -8.08
CA GLU A 553 7.46 -2.38 -7.49
C GLU A 553 8.34 -3.29 -8.36
N GLN A 554 8.54 -2.93 -9.64
CA GLN A 554 9.45 -3.65 -10.52
C GLN A 554 10.87 -3.70 -9.91
N PRO A 555 11.57 -4.85 -10.02
CA PRO A 555 12.89 -5.00 -9.45
C PRO A 555 13.91 -4.13 -10.19
N ILE A 556 14.64 -3.30 -9.44
CA ILE A 556 15.80 -2.57 -9.96
C ILE A 556 16.95 -3.56 -10.14
N THR A 557 17.23 -3.95 -11.38
CA THR A 557 18.21 -4.98 -11.70
C THR A 557 19.56 -4.36 -12.06
N LEU A 558 20.58 -4.66 -11.26
CA LEU A 558 21.97 -4.29 -11.54
C LEU A 558 22.73 -5.55 -11.93
N VAL A 559 23.20 -5.64 -13.17
CA VAL A 559 24.02 -6.76 -13.66
C VAL A 559 25.49 -6.35 -13.74
N ASP A 560 26.37 -7.28 -13.37
CA ASP A 560 27.81 -7.21 -13.63
C ASP A 560 28.06 -7.72 -15.05
N ASP A 561 28.38 -6.80 -15.95
CA ASP A 561 28.65 -7.01 -17.37
C ASP A 561 29.74 -8.05 -17.63
N ARG A 562 30.65 -8.29 -16.67
CA ARG A 562 31.77 -9.23 -16.82
C ARG A 562 31.47 -10.63 -16.28
N ARG A 563 30.39 -10.80 -15.51
CA ARG A 563 30.05 -12.08 -14.88
C ARG A 563 28.74 -12.69 -15.35
N GLY A 564 27.94 -11.95 -16.12
CA GLY A 564 26.62 -12.40 -16.59
C GLY A 564 25.66 -12.75 -15.44
N LYS A 565 25.91 -12.23 -14.23
CA LYS A 565 25.13 -12.54 -13.03
C LYS A 565 24.41 -11.30 -12.54
N ALA A 566 23.09 -11.36 -12.52
CA ALA A 566 22.25 -10.40 -11.83
C ALA A 566 22.65 -10.37 -10.35
N SER A 567 23.11 -9.21 -9.88
CA SER A 567 23.62 -9.07 -8.53
C SER A 567 22.59 -8.43 -7.62
N TYR A 568 21.69 -9.25 -7.10
CA TYR A 568 20.66 -8.80 -6.12
C TYR A 568 21.24 -8.37 -4.76
N ARG A 569 22.56 -8.55 -4.55
CA ARG A 569 23.22 -8.31 -3.27
C ARG A 569 23.99 -6.99 -3.22
N PHE A 570 24.40 -6.45 -4.36
CA PHE A 570 25.56 -5.56 -4.36
C PHE A 570 25.32 -4.13 -3.91
N ARG A 571 24.08 -3.60 -3.91
CA ARG A 571 23.88 -2.19 -3.56
C ARG A 571 22.47 -1.89 -3.04
N ARG A 572 22.00 -2.54 -1.96
CA ARG A 572 20.68 -2.25 -1.39
C ARG A 572 20.50 -0.74 -1.19
N TYR A 573 21.51 -0.06 -0.66
CA TYR A 573 21.50 1.38 -0.49
C TYR A 573 21.43 2.18 -1.78
N LEU A 574 22.12 1.78 -2.86
CA LEU A 574 21.96 2.47 -4.16
C LEU A 574 20.60 2.19 -4.77
N GLN A 575 20.12 0.94 -4.74
CA GLN A 575 18.78 0.58 -5.24
C GLN A 575 17.68 1.31 -4.46
N ASP A 576 17.82 1.40 -3.14
CA ASP A 576 16.96 2.20 -2.27
C ASP A 576 17.06 3.67 -2.72
N SER A 577 18.26 4.23 -2.86
CA SER A 577 18.45 5.62 -3.31
C SER A 577 17.84 5.89 -4.70
N MET A 578 18.02 4.98 -5.66
CA MET A 578 17.44 5.04 -7.02
C MET A 578 15.91 5.04 -6.99
N ARG A 579 15.31 4.25 -6.10
CA ARG A 579 13.86 4.25 -5.92
C ARG A 579 13.38 5.53 -5.24
N GLU A 580 14.09 5.94 -4.20
CA GLU A 580 13.79 7.14 -3.41
C GLU A 580 13.99 8.43 -4.21
N GLU A 581 14.88 8.45 -5.20
CA GLU A 581 15.04 9.59 -6.14
C GLU A 581 13.69 9.97 -6.75
N THR A 582 12.97 9.00 -7.33
CA THR A 582 11.70 9.25 -8.01
C THR A 582 10.61 9.72 -7.04
N TYR A 583 10.47 9.07 -5.87
CA TYR A 583 9.50 9.50 -4.87
C TYR A 583 9.80 10.92 -4.38
N ALA A 584 11.04 11.21 -4.00
CA ALA A 584 11.45 12.51 -3.50
C ALA A 584 11.37 13.60 -4.58
N TYR A 585 11.59 13.26 -5.85
CA TYR A 585 11.48 14.17 -6.97
C TYR A 585 10.03 14.60 -7.18
N ILE A 586 9.10 13.65 -7.28
CA ILE A 586 7.66 13.94 -7.43
C ILE A 586 7.13 14.71 -6.23
N ALA A 587 7.53 14.29 -5.02
CA ALA A 587 7.22 15.00 -3.78
C ALA A 587 7.62 16.48 -3.83
N ARG A 588 8.87 16.75 -4.23
CA ARG A 588 9.40 18.11 -4.32
C ARG A 588 8.77 18.90 -5.48
N LEU A 589 8.48 18.24 -6.60
CA LEU A 589 7.77 18.83 -7.74
C LEU A 589 6.40 19.37 -7.30
N LEU A 590 5.63 18.58 -6.54
CA LEU A 590 4.34 18.98 -6.00
C LEU A 590 4.46 20.06 -4.91
N ALA A 591 5.38 19.87 -3.95
CA ALA A 591 5.56 20.80 -2.83
C ALA A 591 6.00 22.21 -3.30
N ASP A 592 6.87 22.28 -4.31
CA ASP A 592 7.35 23.54 -4.88
C ASP A 592 6.42 24.07 -6.00
N ASN A 593 5.27 23.42 -6.27
CA ASN A 593 4.34 23.74 -7.37
C ASN A 593 5.05 23.95 -8.73
N ARG A 594 5.91 22.99 -9.09
CA ARG A 594 6.74 23.03 -10.30
C ARG A 594 5.91 22.68 -11.55
N PRO A 595 6.30 23.19 -12.72
CA PRO A 595 5.58 22.92 -13.95
C PRO A 595 5.71 21.45 -14.38
N ALA A 596 4.61 20.85 -14.84
CA ALA A 596 4.55 19.43 -15.21
C ALA A 596 5.57 19.00 -16.29
N ARG A 597 6.05 19.92 -17.13
CA ARG A 597 7.15 19.66 -18.09
C ARG A 597 8.42 19.12 -17.42
N GLU A 598 8.63 19.44 -16.13
CA GLU A 598 9.76 18.94 -15.35
C GLU A 598 9.67 17.43 -15.06
N LEU A 599 8.54 16.76 -15.33
CA LEU A 599 8.49 15.30 -15.38
C LEU A 599 9.34 14.74 -16.53
N VAL A 600 9.41 15.45 -17.65
CA VAL A 600 10.08 15.01 -18.88
C VAL A 600 11.51 15.53 -18.95
N SER A 601 11.73 16.81 -18.63
CA SER A 601 13.04 17.44 -18.67
C SER A 601 13.17 18.52 -17.61
N SER A 602 14.28 18.50 -16.88
CA SER A 602 14.49 19.36 -15.71
C SER A 602 15.97 19.70 -15.54
N ASP A 603 16.25 20.85 -14.95
CA ASP A 603 17.61 21.27 -14.60
C ASP A 603 18.01 20.85 -13.17
N TRP A 604 17.22 19.99 -12.52
CA TRP A 604 17.49 19.46 -11.18
C TRP A 604 17.03 18.02 -11.02
N THR A 605 17.55 17.33 -10.00
CA THR A 605 17.02 16.04 -9.48
C THR A 605 17.27 15.92 -7.97
N MET A 606 16.85 14.83 -7.36
CA MET A 606 17.13 14.49 -5.96
C MET A 606 18.32 13.55 -5.87
N MET A 607 19.40 13.97 -5.20
CA MET A 607 20.60 13.14 -5.04
C MET A 607 21.05 13.05 -3.59
N ASN A 608 21.57 11.89 -3.22
CA ASN A 608 22.43 11.69 -2.06
C ASN A 608 23.84 11.33 -2.56
N ASN A 609 24.76 11.03 -1.65
CA ASN A 609 26.12 10.64 -2.03
C ASN A 609 26.19 9.42 -2.98
N ALA A 610 25.29 8.44 -2.83
CA ALA A 610 25.26 7.26 -3.68
C ALA A 610 24.84 7.61 -5.12
N LEU A 611 23.75 8.36 -5.30
CA LEU A 611 23.30 8.80 -6.62
C LEU A 611 24.26 9.79 -7.26
N ALA A 612 24.80 10.73 -6.48
CA ALA A 612 25.78 11.69 -6.97
C ALA A 612 26.95 10.96 -7.64
N ARG A 613 27.52 9.97 -6.96
CA ARG A 613 28.60 9.18 -7.54
C ARG A 613 28.16 8.31 -8.72
N HIS A 614 26.96 7.75 -8.67
CA HIS A 614 26.38 7.01 -9.79
C HIS A 614 26.24 7.87 -11.05
N TYR A 615 25.94 9.17 -10.88
CA TYR A 615 25.80 10.15 -11.97
C TYR A 615 27.08 10.94 -12.28
N GLY A 616 28.19 10.68 -11.59
CA GLY A 616 29.45 11.39 -11.79
C GLY A 616 29.44 12.84 -11.28
N TYR A 617 28.76 13.10 -10.16
CA TYR A 617 28.78 14.36 -9.40
C TYR A 617 29.73 14.24 -8.21
N GLU A 618 30.58 15.24 -8.02
CA GLU A 618 31.51 15.34 -6.89
C GLU A 618 30.97 16.23 -5.76
N GLY A 619 31.57 16.15 -4.57
CA GLY A 619 31.29 17.08 -3.46
C GLY A 619 30.01 16.81 -2.63
N ILE A 620 29.13 15.89 -3.06
CA ILE A 620 27.91 15.55 -2.31
C ILE A 620 28.19 14.48 -1.25
N LYS A 621 28.04 14.85 0.03
CA LYS A 621 28.30 14.00 1.21
C LYS A 621 27.01 13.62 1.95
N GLY A 622 27.03 12.49 2.67
CA GLY A 622 25.92 12.05 3.51
C GLY A 622 24.77 11.39 2.74
N GLY A 623 23.94 10.65 3.47
CA GLY A 623 23.00 9.70 2.87
C GLY A 623 21.59 10.23 2.56
N HIS A 624 21.26 11.44 2.99
CA HIS A 624 19.97 12.07 2.73
C HIS A 624 19.89 12.60 1.29
N LEU A 625 18.73 12.43 0.66
CA LEU A 625 18.43 13.03 -0.64
C LEU A 625 18.24 14.54 -0.49
N ARG A 626 18.76 15.30 -1.45
CA ARG A 626 18.56 16.75 -1.54
C ARG A 626 18.38 17.18 -2.99
N LYS A 627 17.74 18.31 -3.19
CA LYS A 627 17.59 18.95 -4.50
C LYS A 627 18.97 19.39 -4.98
N VAL A 628 19.37 18.92 -6.16
CA VAL A 628 20.67 19.22 -6.77
C VAL A 628 20.43 19.73 -8.18
N LYS A 629 21.01 20.90 -8.49
CA LYS A 629 21.02 21.45 -9.83
C LYS A 629 21.92 20.59 -10.72
N LEU A 630 21.41 20.18 -11.87
CA LEU A 630 22.16 19.42 -12.86
C LEU A 630 23.21 20.31 -13.54
N ARG A 631 24.29 19.69 -14.01
CA ARG A 631 25.27 20.34 -14.90
C ARG A 631 24.57 20.82 -16.17
N LYS A 632 25.01 21.95 -16.73
CA LYS A 632 24.42 22.54 -17.95
C LYS A 632 24.46 21.57 -19.14
N ASP A 633 25.43 20.68 -19.16
CA ASP A 633 25.68 19.67 -20.19
C ASP A 633 25.31 18.25 -19.76
N ASP A 634 24.53 18.08 -18.67
CA ASP A 634 24.10 16.76 -18.22
C ASP A 634 23.25 16.08 -19.31
N LYS A 635 23.84 15.05 -19.91
CA LYS A 635 23.27 14.35 -21.07
C LYS A 635 21.94 13.65 -20.78
N ARG A 636 21.63 13.43 -19.50
CA ARG A 636 20.38 12.80 -19.07
C ARG A 636 19.16 13.69 -19.29
N GLY A 637 19.32 15.02 -19.38
CA GLY A 637 18.23 15.97 -19.61
C GLY A 637 17.27 16.19 -18.43
N GLY A 638 17.46 15.46 -17.32
CA GLY A 638 16.64 15.51 -16.10
C GLY A 638 15.24 14.92 -16.26
N GLY A 639 14.41 15.06 -15.23
CA GLY A 639 13.06 14.49 -15.19
C GLY A 639 13.04 12.97 -14.91
N ILE A 640 11.85 12.44 -14.63
CA ILE A 640 11.67 11.06 -14.13
C ILE A 640 12.09 10.00 -15.14
N MET A 641 12.00 10.30 -16.43
CA MET A 641 12.43 9.39 -17.48
C MET A 641 13.95 9.19 -17.49
N SER A 642 14.72 10.04 -16.81
CA SER A 642 16.18 9.95 -16.76
C SER A 642 16.71 9.36 -15.44
N HIS A 643 15.81 9.01 -14.51
CA HIS A 643 16.17 8.45 -13.21
C HIS A 643 16.72 7.04 -13.36
N ALA A 644 17.75 6.72 -12.57
CA ALA A 644 18.45 5.46 -12.75
C ALA A 644 17.59 4.26 -12.33
N GLY A 645 16.74 4.46 -11.31
CA GLY A 645 15.77 3.44 -10.89
C GLY A 645 14.78 3.07 -11.99
N ILE A 646 14.25 4.08 -12.71
CA ILE A 646 13.32 3.87 -13.84
C ILE A 646 14.04 3.16 -14.98
N GLN A 647 15.22 3.65 -15.38
CA GLN A 647 15.95 3.06 -16.51
C GLN A 647 16.41 1.62 -16.23
N SER A 648 16.76 1.32 -14.97
CA SER A 648 17.18 -0.01 -14.54
C SER A 648 16.02 -0.98 -14.36
N MET A 649 14.86 -0.56 -13.82
CA MET A 649 13.71 -1.46 -13.65
C MET A 649 13.08 -1.87 -15.00
N LEU A 650 13.32 -1.08 -16.05
CA LEU A 650 12.91 -1.37 -17.42
C LEU A 650 13.89 -2.27 -18.18
N CYS A 651 14.96 -2.74 -17.51
CA CYS A 651 15.89 -3.74 -18.06
C CYS A 651 15.52 -5.12 -17.50
N TRP A 652 14.97 -5.99 -18.35
CA TRP A 652 14.58 -7.35 -17.97
C TRP A 652 15.71 -8.35 -18.27
N MET A 653 15.95 -9.31 -17.36
CA MET A 653 16.99 -10.38 -17.47
C MET A 653 18.43 -9.91 -17.74
N GLY A 654 18.73 -8.63 -17.54
CA GLY A 654 20.06 -8.07 -17.78
C GLY A 654 20.28 -7.48 -19.16
N ASP A 655 19.23 -7.36 -19.97
CA ASP A 655 19.30 -6.78 -21.31
C ASP A 655 18.59 -5.43 -21.41
N ASN A 656 19.07 -4.61 -22.35
CA ASN A 656 18.57 -3.26 -22.62
C ASN A 656 17.43 -3.32 -23.65
N TRP A 657 16.25 -3.76 -23.19
CA TRP A 657 15.07 -3.93 -24.04
C TRP A 657 14.41 -2.60 -24.39
N VAL A 658 14.64 -2.17 -25.64
CA VAL A 658 14.07 -0.94 -26.24
C VAL A 658 12.55 -0.90 -26.13
N ILE A 659 11.89 -2.02 -26.41
CA ILE A 659 10.42 -2.14 -26.43
C ILE A 659 9.77 -1.82 -25.08
N TYR A 660 10.35 -2.29 -23.96
CA TYR A 660 9.78 -2.04 -22.62
C TYR A 660 9.90 -0.58 -22.21
N ARG A 661 11.00 0.09 -22.57
CA ARG A 661 11.16 1.53 -22.31
C ARG A 661 10.16 2.35 -23.13
N GLY A 662 9.99 2.01 -24.41
CA GLY A 662 8.98 2.65 -25.27
C GLY A 662 7.56 2.45 -24.76
N ALA A 663 7.20 1.21 -24.40
CA ALA A 663 5.90 0.85 -23.85
C ALA A 663 5.60 1.57 -22.52
N TRP A 664 6.59 1.67 -21.63
CA TRP A 664 6.44 2.35 -20.35
C TRP A 664 6.18 3.85 -20.54
N VAL A 665 6.90 4.52 -21.43
CA VAL A 665 6.66 5.94 -21.73
C VAL A 665 5.30 6.15 -22.38
N ALA A 666 4.95 5.32 -23.36
CA ALA A 666 3.66 5.40 -24.04
C ALA A 666 2.49 5.27 -23.06
N ARG A 667 2.58 4.32 -22.12
CA ARG A 667 1.55 4.09 -21.09
C ARG A 667 1.53 5.17 -20.01
N HIS A 668 2.66 5.48 -19.40
CA HIS A 668 2.68 6.23 -18.13
C HIS A 668 2.93 7.73 -18.30
N ILE A 669 3.45 8.15 -19.46
CA ILE A 669 3.78 9.56 -19.74
C ILE A 669 2.87 10.14 -20.82
N ILE A 670 2.60 9.38 -21.89
CA ILE A 670 1.84 9.86 -23.07
C ILE A 670 0.32 9.56 -22.95
N ASP A 671 -0.08 8.60 -22.11
CA ASP A 671 -1.45 8.09 -22.01
C ASP A 671 -1.97 7.44 -23.31
N ASP A 672 -1.08 6.74 -24.01
CA ASP A 672 -1.38 5.97 -25.23
C ASP A 672 -0.84 4.52 -25.08
N PRO A 673 -1.39 3.74 -24.14
CA PRO A 673 -0.86 2.42 -23.78
C PRO A 673 -0.82 1.49 -25.00
N PRO A 674 0.21 0.63 -25.10
CA PRO A 674 0.24 -0.37 -26.16
C PRO A 674 -0.91 -1.36 -26.03
N GLN A 675 -1.36 -1.86 -27.19
CA GLN A 675 -2.28 -3.00 -27.24
C GLN A 675 -1.64 -4.19 -26.53
N LEU A 676 -2.47 -5.06 -25.96
CA LEU A 676 -1.97 -6.28 -25.34
C LEU A 676 -1.19 -7.10 -26.38
N PRO A 677 -0.03 -7.66 -26.01
CA PRO A 677 0.72 -8.49 -26.94
C PRO A 677 -0.12 -9.69 -27.38
N PRO A 678 0.07 -10.20 -28.61
CA PRO A 678 -0.52 -11.48 -29.02
C PRO A 678 -0.19 -12.60 -28.02
N LEU A 679 -1.09 -13.58 -27.86
CA LEU A 679 -0.88 -14.71 -26.93
C LEU A 679 0.36 -15.56 -27.27
N GLU A 680 0.78 -15.54 -28.54
CA GLU A 680 1.98 -16.22 -29.05
C GLU A 680 2.92 -15.18 -29.68
N VAL A 681 3.84 -14.62 -28.88
CA VAL A 681 4.96 -13.82 -29.40
C VAL A 681 6.19 -14.71 -29.46
N PRO A 682 6.74 -15.03 -30.64
CA PRO A 682 7.98 -15.79 -30.74
C PRO A 682 9.13 -15.00 -30.12
N GLU A 683 9.96 -15.67 -29.31
CA GLU A 683 11.11 -15.06 -28.66
C GLU A 683 12.19 -14.67 -29.69
N LEU A 684 12.66 -13.43 -29.63
CA LEU A 684 13.79 -12.98 -30.45
C LEU A 684 15.10 -13.45 -29.82
N ASP A 685 15.57 -14.61 -30.25
CA ASP A 685 16.86 -15.17 -29.83
C ASP A 685 18.01 -14.47 -30.56
N SER A 686 18.50 -13.39 -29.94
CA SER A 686 19.62 -12.59 -30.43
C SER A 686 20.95 -13.35 -30.50
N THR A 687 21.02 -14.59 -29.98
CA THR A 687 22.27 -15.39 -29.95
C THR A 687 22.41 -16.33 -31.14
N LYS A 688 21.38 -16.50 -31.97
CA LYS A 688 21.36 -17.44 -33.10
C LYS A 688 21.89 -16.84 -34.40
N GLY A 689 22.70 -17.64 -35.11
CA GLY A 689 23.14 -17.35 -36.47
C GLY A 689 23.84 -15.99 -36.60
N ASP A 690 23.45 -15.21 -37.60
CA ASP A 690 24.00 -13.88 -37.88
C ASP A 690 23.41 -12.78 -36.98
N LEU A 691 22.32 -13.06 -36.25
CA LEU A 691 21.65 -12.09 -35.38
C LEU A 691 22.55 -11.61 -34.23
N LYS A 692 23.51 -12.44 -33.81
CA LYS A 692 24.48 -12.11 -32.74
C LYS A 692 25.45 -10.98 -33.10
N TYR A 693 25.58 -10.66 -34.40
CA TYR A 693 26.44 -9.59 -34.88
C TYR A 693 25.67 -8.28 -35.13
N LEU A 694 24.34 -8.32 -35.07
CA LEU A 694 23.50 -7.14 -35.26
C LEU A 694 23.57 -6.24 -34.02
N THR A 695 23.62 -4.94 -34.26
CA THR A 695 23.34 -3.96 -33.21
C THR A 695 21.88 -4.09 -32.77
N PRO A 696 21.50 -3.63 -31.56
CA PRO A 696 20.10 -3.74 -31.13
C PRO A 696 19.12 -2.98 -32.04
N ARG A 697 19.60 -1.95 -32.76
CA ARG A 697 18.80 -1.22 -33.76
C ARG A 697 18.56 -2.04 -35.02
N GLU A 698 19.58 -2.73 -35.51
CA GLU A 698 19.47 -3.65 -36.66
C GLU A 698 18.64 -4.88 -36.29
N LEU A 699 18.81 -5.40 -35.07
CA LEU A 699 18.01 -6.52 -34.55
C LEU A 699 16.51 -6.17 -34.48
N MET A 700 16.15 -4.97 -34.02
CA MET A 700 14.75 -4.50 -34.08
C MET A 700 14.30 -4.16 -35.50
N ALA A 701 15.19 -3.75 -36.42
CA ALA A 701 14.83 -3.59 -37.82
C ALA A 701 14.44 -4.93 -38.43
N TYR A 702 15.26 -5.96 -38.22
CA TYR A 702 14.95 -7.35 -38.59
C TYR A 702 13.64 -7.83 -37.94
N HIS A 703 13.46 -7.61 -36.64
CA HIS A 703 12.24 -8.02 -35.95
C HIS A 703 10.96 -7.33 -36.47
N ARG A 704 11.07 -6.12 -37.02
CA ARG A 704 9.96 -5.38 -37.64
C ARG A 704 9.59 -5.89 -39.04
N GLU A 705 10.39 -6.74 -39.66
CA GLU A 705 10.05 -7.36 -40.95
C GLU A 705 8.89 -8.35 -40.81
N ASP A 706 8.69 -8.95 -39.63
CA ASP A 706 7.52 -9.77 -39.36
C ASP A 706 6.27 -8.87 -39.18
N PRO A 707 5.23 -9.02 -40.03
CA PRO A 707 3.99 -8.26 -39.90
C PRO A 707 3.34 -8.36 -38.52
N LYS A 708 3.50 -9.50 -37.81
CA LYS A 708 2.99 -9.72 -36.46
C LYS A 708 3.66 -8.83 -35.41
N CYS A 709 4.93 -8.48 -35.63
CA CYS A 709 5.73 -7.69 -34.71
C CYS A 709 5.73 -6.19 -35.08
N SER A 710 5.67 -5.89 -36.38
CA SER A 710 5.72 -4.53 -36.93
C SER A 710 4.68 -3.57 -36.32
N GLY A 711 3.47 -4.05 -36.01
CA GLY A 711 2.37 -3.24 -35.51
C GLY A 711 2.66 -2.53 -34.18
N CYS A 712 3.37 -3.21 -33.27
CA CYS A 712 3.77 -2.61 -31.99
C CYS A 712 5.13 -1.90 -32.10
N HIS A 713 6.11 -2.56 -32.71
CA HIS A 713 7.51 -2.09 -32.75
C HIS A 713 7.70 -0.80 -33.56
N THR A 714 6.89 -0.56 -34.59
CA THR A 714 6.97 0.69 -35.38
C THR A 714 6.70 1.94 -34.53
N ARG A 715 5.81 1.84 -33.54
CA ARG A 715 5.45 2.97 -32.67
C ARG A 715 6.35 3.07 -31.44
N LEU A 716 6.70 1.93 -30.85
CA LEU A 716 7.35 1.89 -29.54
C LEU A 716 8.89 1.97 -29.63
N ASP A 717 9.50 1.34 -30.64
CA ASP A 717 10.96 1.31 -30.74
C ASP A 717 11.58 2.70 -30.88
N PRO A 718 11.03 3.65 -31.68
CA PRO A 718 11.58 5.01 -31.74
C PRO A 718 11.65 5.70 -30.38
N ILE A 719 10.61 5.52 -29.55
CA ILE A 719 10.58 6.04 -28.18
C ILE A 719 11.64 5.34 -27.32
N GLY A 720 11.71 4.01 -27.40
CA GLY A 720 12.70 3.22 -26.66
C GLY A 720 14.15 3.56 -27.02
N PHE A 721 14.44 3.82 -28.30
CA PHE A 721 15.78 4.13 -28.79
C PHE A 721 16.32 5.44 -28.19
N ALA A 722 15.45 6.39 -27.84
CA ALA A 722 15.86 7.62 -27.15
C ALA A 722 16.56 7.32 -25.81
N PHE A 723 16.25 6.18 -25.20
CA PHE A 723 16.84 5.75 -23.93
C PHE A 723 18.01 4.78 -24.09
N GLN A 724 18.37 4.36 -25.30
CA GLN A 724 19.39 3.32 -25.50
C GLN A 724 20.78 3.74 -24.96
N ASN A 725 21.02 5.06 -24.81
CA ASN A 725 22.23 5.59 -24.18
C ASN A 725 22.32 5.24 -22.68
N PHE A 726 21.22 4.91 -22.01
CA PHE A 726 21.28 4.40 -20.64
C PHE A 726 21.69 2.93 -20.61
N ASP A 727 22.72 2.61 -19.82
CA ASP A 727 23.09 1.24 -19.46
C ASP A 727 22.02 0.56 -18.59
N ILE A 728 22.22 -0.73 -18.33
CA ILE A 728 21.35 -1.57 -17.48
C ILE A 728 21.21 -1.07 -16.04
N SER A 729 22.17 -0.27 -15.56
CA SER A 729 22.16 0.32 -14.22
C SER A 729 21.49 1.70 -14.19
N GLY A 730 21.08 2.21 -15.36
CA GLY A 730 20.49 3.53 -15.51
C GLY A 730 21.51 4.67 -15.60
N ARG A 731 22.78 4.38 -15.90
CA ARG A 731 23.78 5.42 -16.21
C ARG A 731 23.76 5.77 -17.67
N TRP A 732 24.01 7.04 -17.95
CA TRP A 732 24.28 7.50 -19.30
C TRP A 732 25.65 6.98 -19.79
N ARG A 733 25.70 6.43 -21.01
CA ARG A 733 26.92 5.95 -21.69
C ARG A 733 27.42 6.92 -22.73
#